data_AF-D1QR69-F1
#
_entry.id   AF-D1QR69-F1
#
_cell.length_a   1.000
_cell.length_b   1.000
_cell.length_c   1.000
_cell.angle_alpha   90.00
_cell.angle_beta   90.00
_cell.angle_gamma   90.00
#
_symmetry.space_group_name_H-M   'P 1'
#
loop_
_entity.id
_entity.type
_entity.pdbx_description
1 polymer ?
#
loop_
_entity_poly.entity_id
_entity_poly.type
_entity_poly.pdbx_seq_one_letter_code
_entity_poly.pdbx_strand_id
1 'polypeptide(L)'
;MTMDVKPSVKQEDAIREKAKSMPEEKTAKKSEVYYSSVAYLQFEDDTKVLSDLHRKGHVNKLLKEAANYDQGDAIELNRTFKSPLQNRGDDLVKEDKNYAVVYNNSVGGTYEVYRKVTEQNVEQNIKRYGLPDNATQDVKELAQSTSKKEKSLSAKEDAASSMLKQYDSMKAKHPDAMLLFRSGDFYMIYRDDAVKASKILDLSLTQKTKGIDMISFPHHALDMYLPKLIRAGERVAICDQLEMPRKEKVELSKTTKAEVSDNAKDLRDNLASKIVETVGKNNHHAFVLPLADKALNAETTRGENTELAKMQVLRGRVTFIDSEDNKLQLRDLKANTIQQLTDTLPSIAKAYLESIKSKEAVSHPTTQSTVAQAATTEQQQKFIDDIKAAMGSSKMVVLPDFGTKKGVVAGTDEDKGISLNRVYAWNDNVSFAGSVPSDDASKRRYYHPENIRPEFYDYLISEVKRAVAPQLITENGQKVTSANMFESPKQEGKYFFYARLDGVGLHPKAVKEADVEAFMKQEISVKDMFAKYYPTKMAKQLSKEDFDNTKLSDGRELTTFRVYKQRNEDKPLFGEYLLYAEMGDKRFHATPLTHDQLDMYFDRTQSKGQLAEKVIGEQLHLKSAYEKYKLPENIPTPEVRIRKVPEGAWLISANVGNKGQTAEKKLSNNDQYSLFKSKTATKEQLGAKYLMEDIKELSQSHLVSRSQGLKR
;
A
#
# COMPACT_ATOMS: atom_id res chain seq x y z
N MET A 1 -17.77 -45.89 -35.92
CA MET A 1 -18.61 -45.61 -34.74
C MET A 1 -17.71 -45.08 -33.64
N THR A 2 -17.64 -43.76 -33.50
CA THR A 2 -17.09 -43.07 -32.32
C THR A 2 -17.92 -41.81 -32.17
N MET A 3 -18.58 -41.70 -31.03
CA MET A 3 -19.65 -40.75 -30.75
C MET A 3 -19.09 -39.35 -30.45
N ASP A 4 -19.59 -38.35 -31.15
CA ASP A 4 -19.46 -36.95 -30.77
C ASP A 4 -20.34 -36.65 -29.55
N VAL A 5 -19.72 -36.29 -28.42
CA VAL A 5 -20.41 -35.76 -27.25
C VAL A 5 -20.20 -34.24 -27.21
N LYS A 6 -21.25 -33.49 -27.54
CA LYS A 6 -21.33 -32.04 -27.32
C LYS A 6 -21.46 -31.73 -25.82
N PRO A 7 -20.70 -30.78 -25.27
CA PRO A 7 -20.97 -30.26 -23.93
C PRO A 7 -22.16 -29.29 -23.92
N SER A 8 -22.92 -29.36 -22.83
CA SER A 8 -24.20 -28.74 -22.54
C SER A 8 -24.11 -27.22 -22.28
N VAL A 9 -25.05 -26.48 -22.87
CA VAL A 9 -25.27 -25.02 -22.85
C VAL A 9 -25.58 -24.43 -21.45
N LYS A 10 -25.45 -25.20 -20.36
CA LYS A 10 -25.81 -24.73 -19.00
C LYS A 10 -24.65 -24.14 -18.17
N GLN A 11 -23.44 -24.03 -18.72
CA GLN A 11 -22.28 -23.41 -18.03
C GLN A 11 -21.97 -21.97 -18.44
N GLU A 12 -22.57 -21.43 -19.52
CA GLU A 12 -22.35 -20.04 -19.93
C GLU A 12 -23.27 -19.03 -19.22
N ASP A 13 -24.49 -19.41 -18.85
CA ASP A 13 -25.42 -18.49 -18.17
C ASP A 13 -25.08 -18.25 -16.69
N ALA A 14 -24.38 -19.19 -16.02
CA ALA A 14 -23.93 -19.01 -14.63
C ALA A 14 -22.72 -18.07 -14.50
N ILE A 15 -21.98 -17.83 -15.59
CA ILE A 15 -20.84 -16.90 -15.63
C ILE A 15 -21.30 -15.48 -15.96
N ARG A 16 -22.45 -15.31 -16.64
CA ARG A 16 -22.99 -14.00 -17.01
C ARG A 16 -23.77 -13.28 -15.92
N GLU A 17 -24.37 -13.99 -14.96
CA GLU A 17 -25.06 -13.32 -13.83
C GLU A 17 -24.14 -12.95 -12.65
N LYS A 18 -22.99 -13.63 -12.47
CA LYS A 18 -22.05 -13.30 -11.38
C LYS A 18 -21.20 -12.04 -11.62
N ALA A 19 -21.27 -11.44 -12.80
CA ALA A 19 -20.60 -10.18 -13.13
C ALA A 19 -21.42 -8.93 -12.78
N LYS A 20 -22.64 -9.07 -12.24
CA LYS A 20 -23.55 -7.93 -12.00
C LYS A 20 -23.85 -7.57 -10.54
N SER A 21 -23.20 -8.19 -9.56
CA SER A 21 -23.42 -7.83 -8.15
C SER A 21 -22.19 -8.05 -7.27
N MET A 22 -21.26 -7.10 -7.28
CA MET A 22 -20.31 -6.91 -6.18
C MET A 22 -20.28 -5.43 -5.75
N PRO A 23 -20.45 -5.12 -4.46
CA PRO A 23 -20.30 -3.78 -3.92
C PRO A 23 -18.83 -3.40 -3.78
N GLU A 24 -18.49 -2.18 -4.19
CA GLU A 24 -17.15 -1.61 -4.18
C GLU A 24 -16.56 -1.54 -2.76
N GLU A 25 -15.44 -2.23 -2.54
CA GLU A 25 -14.60 -2.09 -1.36
C GLU A 25 -13.76 -0.80 -1.45
N LYS A 26 -13.72 -0.07 -0.33
CA LYS A 26 -13.15 1.27 -0.17
C LYS A 26 -11.65 1.31 -0.51
N THR A 27 -11.37 1.75 -1.72
CA THR A 27 -10.06 2.24 -2.15
C THR A 27 -9.83 3.67 -1.66
N ALA A 28 -8.56 4.06 -1.52
CA ALA A 28 -8.14 5.44 -1.23
C ALA A 28 -8.97 6.43 -2.07
N LYS A 29 -9.46 7.53 -1.45
CA LYS A 29 -10.33 8.53 -2.10
C LYS A 29 -9.88 8.81 -3.54
N LYS A 30 -10.55 8.16 -4.49
CA LYS A 30 -10.39 8.40 -5.93
C LYS A 30 -10.83 9.84 -6.14
N SER A 31 -9.95 10.69 -6.65
CA SER A 31 -10.30 12.07 -7.01
C SER A 31 -11.53 12.03 -7.91
N GLU A 32 -12.61 12.71 -7.53
CA GLU A 32 -13.83 12.74 -8.35
C GLU A 32 -13.51 13.39 -9.72
N VAL A 33 -14.00 12.75 -10.78
CA VAL A 33 -13.79 13.17 -12.17
C VAL A 33 -15.06 13.84 -12.67
N TYR A 34 -14.92 14.99 -13.31
CA TYR A 34 -15.99 15.75 -13.96
C TYR A 34 -15.80 15.73 -15.47
N TYR A 35 -16.89 15.91 -16.20
CA TYR A 35 -16.98 15.89 -17.66
C TYR A 35 -17.38 17.29 -18.13
N SER A 36 -16.45 18.03 -18.74
CA SER A 36 -16.69 19.34 -19.33
C SER A 36 -16.96 19.18 -20.82
N SER A 37 -18.14 19.56 -21.31
CA SER A 37 -18.45 19.52 -22.74
C SER A 37 -17.53 20.50 -23.47
N VAL A 38 -16.86 20.02 -24.52
CA VAL A 38 -15.96 20.81 -25.38
C VAL A 38 -16.52 20.97 -26.79
N ALA A 39 -17.39 20.06 -27.24
CA ALA A 39 -18.08 20.20 -28.52
C ALA A 39 -19.42 19.48 -28.52
N TYR A 40 -20.45 20.14 -29.06
CA TYR A 40 -21.77 19.58 -29.32
C TYR A 40 -22.05 19.66 -30.83
N LEU A 41 -22.14 18.49 -31.48
CA LEU A 41 -22.23 18.33 -32.92
C LEU A 41 -23.65 17.85 -33.28
N GLN A 42 -24.42 18.73 -33.93
CA GLN A 42 -25.83 18.51 -34.21
C GLN A 42 -26.18 18.48 -35.71
N PHE A 43 -25.34 19.05 -36.56
CA PHE A 43 -25.58 19.10 -38.00
C PHE A 43 -24.94 17.92 -38.71
N GLU A 44 -25.52 17.50 -39.85
CA GLU A 44 -25.05 16.34 -40.62
C GLU A 44 -23.59 16.51 -41.06
N ASP A 45 -23.20 17.72 -41.47
CA ASP A 45 -21.82 18.01 -41.89
C ASP A 45 -20.81 17.87 -40.73
N ASP A 46 -21.20 18.28 -39.52
CA ASP A 46 -20.35 18.24 -38.33
C ASP A 46 -20.27 16.83 -37.71
N THR A 47 -21.37 16.08 -37.79
CA THR A 47 -21.45 14.73 -37.25
C THR A 47 -20.88 13.68 -38.20
N LYS A 48 -20.70 14.00 -39.49
CA LYS A 48 -20.27 13.07 -40.54
C LYS A 48 -19.03 12.25 -40.18
N VAL A 49 -18.00 12.91 -39.65
CA VAL A 49 -16.72 12.25 -39.33
C VAL A 49 -16.89 11.26 -38.16
N LEU A 50 -17.53 11.70 -37.07
CA LEU A 50 -17.77 10.84 -35.91
C LEU A 50 -18.79 9.73 -36.22
N SER A 51 -19.82 10.04 -36.99
CA SER A 51 -20.83 9.10 -37.46
C SER A 51 -20.24 8.00 -38.35
N ASP A 52 -19.35 8.35 -39.28
CA ASP A 52 -18.64 7.38 -40.10
C ASP A 52 -17.73 6.46 -39.29
N LEU A 53 -17.01 7.01 -38.31
CA LEU A 53 -16.13 6.24 -37.42
C LEU A 53 -16.93 5.34 -36.47
N HIS A 54 -18.04 5.84 -35.94
CA HIS A 54 -18.95 5.09 -35.07
C HIS A 54 -19.61 3.95 -35.84
N ARG A 55 -20.16 4.21 -37.04
CA ARG A 55 -20.77 3.18 -37.92
C ARG A 55 -19.78 2.10 -38.36
N LYS A 56 -18.51 2.45 -38.59
CA LYS A 56 -17.44 1.51 -38.97
C LYS A 56 -16.81 0.77 -37.78
N GLY A 57 -17.24 1.05 -36.53
CA GLY A 57 -16.70 0.42 -35.32
C GLY A 57 -15.27 0.84 -34.97
N HIS A 58 -14.77 1.96 -35.52
CA HIS A 58 -13.39 2.44 -35.30
C HIS A 58 -13.25 3.29 -34.03
N VAL A 59 -13.62 2.71 -32.88
CA VAL A 59 -13.72 3.40 -31.58
C VAL A 59 -12.43 4.08 -31.11
N ASN A 60 -11.25 3.54 -31.43
CA ASN A 60 -9.97 4.18 -31.06
C ASN A 60 -9.64 5.42 -31.92
N LYS A 61 -10.08 5.42 -33.18
CA LYS A 61 -9.93 6.59 -34.07
C LYS A 61 -10.92 7.68 -33.67
N LEU A 62 -12.10 7.29 -33.18
CA LEU A 62 -13.13 8.20 -32.71
C LEU A 62 -12.67 9.06 -31.52
N LEU A 63 -11.97 8.48 -30.53
CA LEU A 63 -11.37 9.26 -29.43
C LEU A 63 -10.22 10.17 -29.88
N LYS A 64 -9.41 9.72 -30.85
CA LYS A 64 -8.36 10.55 -31.43
C LYS A 64 -8.92 11.75 -32.18
N GLU A 65 -10.04 11.56 -32.86
CA GLU A 65 -10.78 12.63 -33.52
C GLU A 65 -11.46 13.56 -32.50
N ALA A 66 -12.03 12.99 -31.42
CA ALA A 66 -12.62 13.75 -30.33
C ALA A 66 -11.65 14.78 -29.71
N ALA A 67 -10.37 14.43 -29.59
CA ALA A 67 -9.33 15.32 -29.10
C ALA A 67 -9.10 16.55 -30.01
N ASN A 68 -9.41 16.47 -31.31
CA ASN A 68 -9.27 17.62 -32.23
C ASN A 68 -10.35 18.69 -32.00
N TYR A 69 -11.45 18.35 -31.34
CA TYR A 69 -12.52 19.28 -31.00
C TYR A 69 -12.25 20.07 -29.71
N ASP A 70 -11.28 19.64 -28.89
CA ASP A 70 -10.84 20.42 -27.73
C ASP A 70 -9.78 21.45 -28.16
N GLN A 71 -10.17 22.72 -28.17
CA GLN A 71 -9.28 23.84 -28.50
C GLN A 71 -8.38 24.24 -27.33
N GLY A 72 -8.46 23.54 -26.19
CA GLY A 72 -7.70 23.85 -24.98
C GLY A 72 -8.31 24.99 -24.16
N ASP A 73 -9.58 25.31 -24.40
CA ASP A 73 -10.28 26.39 -23.73
C ASP A 73 -10.45 26.14 -22.22
N ALA A 74 -10.68 27.23 -21.49
CA ALA A 74 -10.97 27.17 -20.06
C ALA A 74 -12.18 26.28 -19.77
N ILE A 75 -12.20 25.65 -18.60
CA ILE A 75 -13.33 24.78 -18.19
C ILE A 75 -14.61 25.62 -18.11
N GLU A 76 -15.60 25.27 -18.94
CA GLU A 76 -16.92 25.88 -18.96
C GLU A 76 -17.78 25.31 -17.82
N LEU A 77 -17.91 26.06 -16.73
CA LEU A 77 -18.63 25.63 -15.52
C LEU A 77 -20.15 25.42 -15.74
N ASN A 78 -20.72 26.02 -16.78
CA ASN A 78 -22.11 25.82 -17.21
C ASN A 78 -22.31 24.57 -18.08
N ARG A 79 -21.23 23.88 -18.48
CA ARG A 79 -21.26 22.63 -19.24
C ARG A 79 -20.38 21.53 -18.63
N THR A 80 -20.17 21.59 -17.32
CA THR A 80 -19.37 20.62 -16.58
C THR A 80 -20.26 19.80 -15.66
N PHE A 81 -20.18 18.47 -15.75
CA PHE A 81 -21.10 17.55 -15.06
C PHE A 81 -20.35 16.40 -14.38
N LYS A 82 -20.98 15.73 -13.41
CA LYS A 82 -20.44 14.49 -12.80
C LYS A 82 -20.60 13.26 -13.68
N SER A 83 -21.51 13.31 -14.65
CA SER A 83 -21.79 12.24 -15.61
C SER A 83 -21.74 12.81 -17.03
N PRO A 84 -21.25 12.08 -18.05
CA PRO A 84 -21.34 12.53 -19.44
C PRO A 84 -22.73 12.30 -20.05
N LEU A 85 -23.58 11.48 -19.41
CA LEU A 85 -24.93 11.18 -19.88
C LEU A 85 -25.92 12.16 -19.24
N GLN A 86 -26.28 13.23 -19.96
CA GLN A 86 -27.09 14.33 -19.45
C GLN A 86 -28.54 14.27 -19.93
N ASN A 87 -28.78 13.71 -21.11
CA ASN A 87 -30.07 13.70 -21.77
C ASN A 87 -30.60 12.28 -21.95
N ARG A 88 -31.93 12.19 -22.06
CA ARG A 88 -32.59 10.92 -22.40
C ARG A 88 -32.19 10.52 -23.82
N GLY A 89 -31.68 9.29 -23.97
CA GLY A 89 -31.19 8.78 -25.25
C GLY A 89 -29.69 8.95 -25.49
N ASP A 90 -28.97 9.53 -24.54
CA ASP A 90 -27.51 9.54 -24.54
C ASP A 90 -26.97 8.13 -24.35
N ASP A 91 -26.05 7.74 -25.22
CA ASP A 91 -25.28 6.50 -25.13
C ASP A 91 -23.78 6.82 -25.15
N LEU A 92 -23.04 6.23 -24.21
CA LEU A 92 -21.59 6.44 -24.12
C LEU A 92 -20.90 5.59 -25.17
N VAL A 93 -20.49 6.20 -26.28
CA VAL A 93 -19.80 5.51 -27.38
C VAL A 93 -18.46 4.97 -26.91
N LYS A 94 -17.63 5.84 -26.31
CA LYS A 94 -16.33 5.46 -25.74
C LYS A 94 -15.79 6.55 -24.81
N GLU A 95 -14.99 6.14 -23.83
CA GLU A 95 -14.16 7.04 -23.02
C GLU A 95 -12.74 6.51 -22.84
N ASP A 96 -11.78 7.42 -22.62
CA ASP A 96 -10.41 7.13 -22.17
C ASP A 96 -10.05 7.95 -20.92
N LYS A 97 -8.75 8.18 -20.69
CA LYS A 97 -8.24 8.96 -19.56
C LYS A 97 -8.62 10.45 -19.64
N ASN A 98 -8.78 11.00 -20.83
CA ASN A 98 -8.87 12.44 -21.09
C ASN A 98 -10.22 12.85 -21.71
N TYR A 99 -10.87 12.00 -22.52
CA TYR A 99 -12.07 12.33 -23.26
C TYR A 99 -13.17 11.27 -23.15
N ALA A 100 -14.41 11.69 -23.35
CA ALA A 100 -15.57 10.83 -23.53
C ALA A 100 -16.42 11.34 -24.70
N VAL A 101 -16.94 10.42 -25.52
CA VAL A 101 -17.84 10.75 -26.63
C VAL A 101 -19.18 10.10 -26.39
N VAL A 102 -20.22 10.92 -26.43
CA VAL A 102 -21.61 10.54 -26.22
C VAL A 102 -22.37 10.71 -27.52
N TYR A 103 -23.21 9.73 -27.85
CA TYR A 103 -24.09 9.78 -29.00
C TYR A 103 -25.54 9.80 -28.52
N ASN A 104 -26.34 10.75 -29.00
CA ASN A 104 -27.76 10.80 -28.69
C ASN A 104 -28.60 10.47 -29.92
N ASN A 105 -29.29 9.32 -29.85
CA ASN A 105 -30.14 8.82 -30.93
C ASN A 105 -31.59 9.35 -30.86
N SER A 106 -31.99 9.99 -29.77
CA SER A 106 -33.36 10.50 -29.57
C SER A 106 -33.62 11.84 -30.26
N VAL A 107 -32.57 12.57 -30.62
CA VAL A 107 -32.66 13.89 -31.28
C VAL A 107 -32.11 13.91 -32.71
N GLY A 108 -32.11 12.76 -33.40
CA GLY A 108 -31.66 12.67 -34.80
C GLY A 108 -30.16 12.41 -34.99
N GLY A 109 -29.47 11.90 -33.97
CA GLY A 109 -28.10 11.40 -34.09
C GLY A 109 -27.02 12.46 -33.84
N THR A 110 -27.01 13.05 -32.65
CA THR A 110 -26.03 14.08 -32.26
C THR A 110 -24.85 13.46 -31.51
N TYR A 111 -23.69 14.13 -31.56
CA TYR A 111 -22.51 13.73 -30.78
C TYR A 111 -22.10 14.84 -29.83
N GLU A 112 -21.76 14.48 -28.61
CA GLU A 112 -21.18 15.39 -27.62
C GLU A 112 -19.82 14.86 -27.16
N VAL A 113 -18.82 15.73 -27.17
CA VAL A 113 -17.45 15.43 -26.74
C VAL A 113 -17.20 16.10 -25.40
N TYR A 114 -16.80 15.31 -24.42
CA TYR A 114 -16.48 15.74 -23.07
C TYR A 114 -14.99 15.59 -22.79
N ARG A 115 -14.38 16.61 -22.20
CA ARG A 115 -13.06 16.55 -21.55
C ARG A 115 -13.21 16.16 -20.09
N LYS A 116 -12.45 15.17 -19.65
CA LYS A 116 -12.35 14.75 -18.25
C LYS A 116 -11.46 15.72 -17.48
N VAL A 117 -12.00 16.32 -16.42
CA VAL A 117 -11.32 17.26 -15.54
C VAL A 117 -11.43 16.81 -14.09
N THR A 118 -10.44 17.12 -13.25
CA THR A 118 -10.48 16.72 -11.84
C THR A 118 -11.31 17.71 -11.01
N GLU A 119 -11.87 17.25 -9.89
CA GLU A 119 -12.52 18.11 -8.88
C GLU A 119 -11.66 19.33 -8.52
N GLN A 120 -10.34 19.14 -8.34
CA GLN A 120 -9.40 20.23 -8.04
C GLN A 120 -9.32 21.27 -9.16
N ASN A 121 -9.39 20.86 -10.43
CA ASN A 121 -9.39 21.79 -11.56
C ASN A 121 -10.67 22.63 -11.58
N VAL A 122 -11.81 22.03 -11.24
CA VAL A 122 -13.10 22.73 -11.15
C VAL A 122 -13.10 23.71 -9.97
N GLU A 123 -12.62 23.28 -8.79
CA GLU A 123 -12.47 24.15 -7.61
C GLU A 123 -11.56 25.35 -7.89
N GLN A 124 -10.41 25.12 -8.51
CA GLN A 124 -9.47 26.20 -8.88
C GLN A 124 -10.08 27.17 -9.89
N ASN A 125 -10.89 26.67 -10.84
CA ASN A 125 -11.59 27.50 -11.79
C ASN A 125 -12.63 28.40 -11.08
N ILE A 126 -13.46 27.83 -10.19
CA ILE A 126 -14.40 28.58 -9.35
C ILE A 126 -13.68 29.64 -8.51
N LYS A 127 -12.53 29.30 -7.90
CA LYS A 127 -11.75 30.25 -7.09
C LYS A 127 -11.15 31.39 -7.92
N ARG A 128 -10.76 31.10 -9.17
CA ARG A 128 -10.09 32.05 -10.05
C ARG A 128 -11.06 32.99 -10.77
N TYR A 129 -12.22 32.48 -11.20
CA TYR A 129 -13.16 33.21 -12.05
C TYR A 129 -14.54 33.44 -11.40
N GLY A 130 -14.78 32.90 -10.21
CA GLY A 130 -16.08 32.93 -9.54
C GLY A 130 -17.00 31.81 -10.02
N LEU A 131 -18.08 31.59 -9.27
CA LEU A 131 -19.16 30.68 -9.66
C LEU A 131 -20.20 31.46 -10.48
N PRO A 132 -20.37 31.17 -11.79
CA PRO A 132 -21.37 31.87 -12.59
C PRO A 132 -22.79 31.40 -12.24
N ASP A 133 -23.78 32.28 -12.40
CA ASP A 133 -25.20 31.97 -12.07
C ASP A 133 -25.76 30.80 -12.89
N ASN A 134 -25.27 30.63 -14.12
CA ASN A 134 -25.63 29.56 -15.03
C ASN A 134 -24.78 28.27 -14.88
N ALA A 135 -23.95 28.17 -13.82
CA ALA A 135 -23.23 26.93 -13.53
C ALA A 135 -24.17 25.74 -13.36
N THR A 136 -23.70 24.55 -13.72
CA THR A 136 -24.47 23.31 -13.56
C THR A 136 -24.72 23.01 -12.08
N GLN A 137 -25.75 22.20 -11.79
CA GLN A 137 -26.09 21.81 -10.43
C GLN A 137 -24.93 21.09 -9.73
N ASP A 138 -24.22 20.22 -10.45
CA ASP A 138 -23.05 19.51 -9.96
C ASP A 138 -21.93 20.45 -9.50
N VAL A 139 -21.66 21.51 -10.26
CA VAL A 139 -20.64 22.52 -9.94
C VAL A 139 -21.09 23.39 -8.75
N LYS A 140 -22.38 23.73 -8.68
CA LYS A 140 -22.96 24.49 -7.55
C LYS A 140 -22.85 23.71 -6.23
N GLU A 141 -23.12 22.41 -6.25
CA GLU A 141 -22.96 21.51 -5.10
C GLU A 141 -21.50 21.43 -4.63
N LEU A 142 -20.56 21.35 -5.59
CA LEU A 142 -19.13 21.39 -5.28
C LEU A 142 -18.73 22.70 -4.60
N ALA A 143 -19.19 23.86 -5.10
CA ALA A 143 -18.92 25.16 -4.50
C ALA A 143 -19.51 25.28 -3.07
N GLN A 144 -20.73 24.79 -2.86
CA GLN A 144 -21.37 24.78 -1.54
C GLN A 144 -20.63 23.91 -0.54
N SER A 145 -20.21 22.71 -0.95
CA SER A 145 -19.44 21.81 -0.08
C SER A 145 -18.07 22.39 0.29
N THR A 146 -17.41 23.07 -0.67
CA THR A 146 -16.13 23.76 -0.47
C THR A 146 -16.26 24.93 0.50
N SER A 147 -17.27 25.78 0.35
CA SER A 147 -17.51 26.91 1.26
C SER A 147 -17.84 26.49 2.70
N LYS A 148 -18.57 25.38 2.87
CA LYS A 148 -18.86 24.80 4.18
C LYS A 148 -17.60 24.25 4.86
N LYS A 149 -16.69 23.68 4.05
CA LYS A 149 -15.36 23.24 4.49
C LYS A 149 -14.49 24.42 4.91
N GLU A 150 -14.49 25.53 4.16
CA GLU A 150 -13.75 26.76 4.45
C GLU A 150 -14.27 27.49 5.70
N LYS A 151 -15.59 27.58 5.91
CA LYS A 151 -16.15 28.11 7.17
C LYS A 151 -15.78 27.28 8.40
N SER A 152 -15.68 25.96 8.27
CA SER A 152 -15.21 25.09 9.36
C SER A 152 -13.71 25.24 9.67
N LEU A 153 -12.93 25.74 8.72
CA LEU A 153 -11.50 26.00 8.86
C LEU A 153 -11.24 27.35 9.54
N SER A 154 -12.01 28.39 9.20
CA SER A 154 -11.94 29.72 9.84
C SER A 154 -12.30 29.69 11.33
N ALA A 155 -13.33 28.94 11.74
CA ALA A 155 -13.68 28.79 13.16
C ALA A 155 -12.59 28.06 14.00
N LYS A 156 -11.69 27.31 13.35
CA LYS A 156 -10.53 26.65 13.99
C LYS A 156 -9.33 27.60 14.16
N GLU A 157 -9.30 28.76 13.51
CA GLU A 157 -8.19 29.72 13.59
C GLU A 157 -8.25 30.57 14.88
N ASP A 158 -9.43 30.97 15.33
CA ASP A 158 -9.60 31.75 16.57
C ASP A 158 -9.24 30.93 17.83
N ALA A 159 -9.56 29.63 17.84
CA ALA A 159 -9.17 28.72 18.90
C ALA A 159 -7.64 28.51 18.99
N ALA A 160 -6.93 28.57 17.86
CA ALA A 160 -5.49 28.38 17.80
C ALA A 160 -4.71 29.54 18.48
N SER A 161 -5.25 30.76 18.46
CA SER A 161 -4.66 31.94 19.12
C SER A 161 -4.67 31.86 20.66
N SER A 162 -5.68 31.18 21.23
CA SER A 162 -5.80 30.96 22.69
C SER A 162 -4.89 29.85 23.20
N MET A 163 -4.79 28.73 22.47
CA MET A 163 -3.95 27.59 22.87
C MET A 163 -2.45 27.89 22.82
N LEU A 164 -2.01 28.72 21.87
CA LEU A 164 -0.61 29.10 21.76
C LEU A 164 -0.11 29.84 23.01
N LYS A 165 -0.95 30.69 23.62
CA LYS A 165 -0.61 31.38 24.88
C LYS A 165 -0.42 30.42 26.04
N GLN A 166 -1.24 29.35 26.09
CA GLN A 166 -1.10 28.31 27.12
C GLN A 166 0.15 27.46 26.88
N TYR A 167 0.45 27.15 25.62
CA TYR A 167 1.69 26.46 25.26
C TYR A 167 2.93 27.26 25.70
N ASP A 168 2.99 28.55 25.36
CA ASP A 168 4.12 29.42 25.73
C ASP A 168 4.27 29.52 27.27
N SER A 169 3.15 29.62 28.00
CA SER A 169 3.17 29.64 29.47
C SER A 169 3.65 28.32 30.10
N MET A 170 3.29 27.17 29.54
CA MET A 170 3.72 25.86 30.07
C MET A 170 5.17 25.57 29.67
N LYS A 171 5.60 26.03 28.49
CA LYS A 171 6.99 25.88 28.04
C LYS A 171 7.95 26.69 28.89
N ALA A 172 7.54 27.86 29.38
CA ALA A 172 8.32 28.63 30.36
C ALA A 172 8.54 27.88 31.69
N LYS A 173 7.58 27.05 32.11
CA LYS A 173 7.68 26.23 33.35
C LYS A 173 8.47 24.95 33.16
N HIS A 174 8.49 24.41 31.94
CA HIS A 174 9.17 23.17 31.58
C HIS A 174 10.04 23.37 30.33
N PRO A 175 11.11 24.16 30.41
CA PRO A 175 11.93 24.51 29.24
C PRO A 175 12.68 23.30 28.67
N ASP A 176 12.99 22.32 29.51
CA ASP A 176 13.72 21.09 29.22
C ASP A 176 12.84 19.96 28.67
N ALA A 177 11.52 20.12 28.66
CA ALA A 177 10.57 19.12 28.19
C ALA A 177 9.86 19.55 26.90
N MET A 178 9.72 18.61 25.97
CA MET A 178 8.88 18.72 24.78
C MET A 178 7.40 18.60 25.18
N LEU A 179 6.58 19.59 24.82
CA LEU A 179 5.17 19.61 25.24
C LEU A 179 4.24 19.05 24.16
N LEU A 180 3.51 17.98 24.49
CA LEU A 180 2.40 17.46 23.70
C LEU A 180 1.08 18.02 24.23
N PHE A 181 0.50 19.00 23.55
CA PHE A 181 -0.77 19.61 23.96
C PHE A 181 -1.96 18.91 23.30
N ARG A 182 -2.88 18.37 24.10
CA ARG A 182 -4.11 17.76 23.58
C ARG A 182 -5.14 18.84 23.24
N SER A 183 -5.53 18.85 21.97
CA SER A 183 -6.60 19.70 21.43
C SER A 183 -7.62 18.80 20.72
N GLY A 184 -8.65 18.38 21.45
CA GLY A 184 -9.63 17.41 20.94
C GLY A 184 -8.98 16.06 20.64
N ASP A 185 -9.10 15.61 19.39
CA ASP A 185 -8.60 14.31 18.92
C ASP A 185 -7.13 14.31 18.51
N PHE A 186 -6.38 15.40 18.73
CA PHE A 186 -4.99 15.53 18.27
C PHE A 186 -4.07 16.01 19.40
N TYR A 187 -2.84 15.49 19.40
CA TYR A 187 -1.73 16.13 20.09
C TYR A 187 -1.06 17.13 19.15
N MET A 188 -0.78 18.31 19.66
CA MET A 188 -0.16 19.41 18.94
C MET A 188 1.14 19.82 19.63
N ILE A 189 2.17 20.09 18.82
CA ILE A 189 3.49 20.56 19.24
C ILE A 189 3.78 21.82 18.45
N TYR A 190 4.38 22.82 19.07
CA TYR A 190 4.58 24.15 18.47
C TYR A 190 6.06 24.59 18.55
N ARG A 191 6.44 25.57 17.72
CA ARG A 191 7.76 26.24 17.70
C ARG A 191 8.92 25.24 17.58
N ASP A 192 10.00 25.44 18.35
CA ASP A 192 11.22 24.63 18.29
C ASP A 192 10.97 23.16 18.60
N ASP A 193 10.02 22.86 19.48
CA ASP A 193 9.63 21.48 19.79
C ASP A 193 9.00 20.81 18.56
N ALA A 194 8.24 21.54 17.74
CA ALA A 194 7.66 21.02 16.50
C ALA A 194 8.76 20.69 15.48
N VAL A 195 9.79 21.53 15.38
CA VAL A 195 10.94 21.29 14.48
C VAL A 195 11.73 20.06 14.91
N LYS A 196 11.94 19.87 16.22
CA LYS A 196 12.59 18.66 16.76
C LYS A 196 11.73 17.42 16.55
N ALA A 197 10.45 17.49 16.91
CA ALA A 197 9.51 16.38 16.76
C ALA A 197 9.31 15.99 15.29
N SER A 198 9.31 16.95 14.36
CA SER A 198 9.25 16.67 12.91
C SER A 198 10.38 15.76 12.45
N LYS A 199 11.60 16.05 12.89
CA LYS A 199 12.79 15.24 12.56
C LYS A 199 12.75 13.85 13.21
N ILE A 200 12.26 13.74 14.44
CA ILE A 200 12.23 12.47 15.19
C ILE A 200 11.07 11.57 14.75
N LEU A 201 9.91 12.15 14.47
CA LEU A 201 8.67 11.44 14.15
C LEU A 201 8.45 11.24 12.66
N ASP A 202 9.24 11.89 11.80
CA ASP A 202 9.10 11.91 10.34
C ASP A 202 7.72 12.43 9.91
N LEU A 203 7.29 13.51 10.55
CA LEU A 203 6.02 14.18 10.30
C LEU A 203 6.28 15.54 9.64
N SER A 204 5.47 15.90 8.64
CA SER A 204 5.60 17.18 7.96
C SER A 204 5.25 18.34 8.90
N LEU A 205 6.14 19.33 8.96
CA LEU A 205 5.91 20.59 9.66
C LEU A 205 4.76 21.33 8.97
N THR A 206 3.75 21.73 9.71
CA THR A 206 2.64 22.55 9.22
C THR A 206 2.78 23.96 9.77
N GLN A 207 2.82 24.95 8.89
CA GLN A 207 2.78 26.35 9.29
C GLN A 207 1.33 26.83 9.26
N LYS A 208 0.82 27.29 10.41
CA LYS A 208 -0.43 28.06 10.46
C LYS A 208 -0.13 29.55 10.33
N THR A 209 -1.15 30.31 9.93
CA THR A 209 -1.14 31.77 9.76
C THR A 209 -0.43 32.45 10.94
N LYS A 210 0.61 33.26 10.66
CA LYS A 210 1.61 33.89 11.57
C LYS A 210 2.97 33.19 11.74
N GLY A 211 3.34 32.24 10.87
CA GLY A 211 4.73 31.75 10.77
C GLY A 211 5.20 30.93 11.97
N ILE A 212 4.29 30.22 12.62
CA ILE A 212 4.60 29.34 13.75
C ILE A 212 4.63 27.91 13.25
N ASP A 213 5.79 27.28 13.43
CA ASP A 213 5.98 25.88 13.12
C ASP A 213 5.17 25.01 14.08
N MET A 214 4.44 24.05 13.52
CA MET A 214 3.55 23.19 14.27
C MET A 214 3.57 21.78 13.70
N ILE A 215 3.41 20.80 14.58
CA ILE A 215 3.14 19.42 14.20
C ILE A 215 1.91 18.94 14.94
N SER A 216 1.14 18.07 14.32
CA SER A 216 0.04 17.41 14.99
C SER A 216 -0.07 15.96 14.57
N PHE A 217 -0.45 15.10 15.51
CA PHE A 217 -0.82 13.73 15.22
C PHE A 217 -2.05 13.31 16.03
N PRO A 218 -2.84 12.33 15.54
CA PRO A 218 -4.04 11.89 16.24
C PRO A 218 -3.73 11.35 17.64
N HIS A 219 -4.60 11.57 18.63
CA HIS A 219 -4.35 11.17 20.02
C HIS A 219 -4.12 9.66 20.18
N HIS A 220 -4.81 8.84 19.38
CA HIS A 220 -4.62 7.38 19.36
C HIS A 220 -3.25 6.94 18.81
N ALA A 221 -2.53 7.84 18.14
CA ALA A 221 -1.17 7.61 17.68
C ALA A 221 -0.12 7.99 18.74
N LEU A 222 -0.52 8.45 19.92
CA LEU A 222 0.40 8.74 21.03
C LEU A 222 1.23 7.52 21.40
N ASP A 223 0.62 6.34 21.51
CA ASP A 223 1.32 5.09 21.85
C ASP A 223 2.36 4.70 20.79
N MET A 224 2.21 5.19 19.56
CA MET A 224 3.17 4.99 18.48
C MET A 224 4.30 6.02 18.50
N TYR A 225 3.98 7.29 18.79
CA TYR A 225 4.94 8.41 18.66
C TYR A 225 5.70 8.72 19.94
N LEU A 226 5.07 8.60 21.11
CA LEU A 226 5.70 8.86 22.41
C LEU A 226 6.96 8.01 22.65
N PRO A 227 6.97 6.68 22.36
CA PRO A 227 8.18 5.88 22.52
C PRO A 227 9.33 6.29 21.58
N LYS A 228 9.03 6.88 20.41
CA LYS A 228 10.06 7.36 19.48
C LYS A 228 10.74 8.62 20.03
N LEU A 229 9.96 9.54 20.60
CA LEU A 229 10.48 10.75 21.25
C LEU A 229 11.36 10.41 22.46
N ILE A 230 10.89 9.49 23.32
CA ILE A 230 11.66 9.05 24.51
C ILE A 230 12.97 8.35 24.10
N ARG A 231 12.95 7.46 23.10
CA ARG A 231 14.17 6.79 22.60
C ARG A 231 15.17 7.76 21.96
N ALA A 232 14.71 8.89 21.44
CA ALA A 232 15.57 9.96 20.94
C ALA A 232 16.20 10.79 22.06
N GLY A 233 15.93 10.49 23.32
CA GLY A 233 16.47 11.19 24.49
C GLY A 233 15.67 12.44 24.87
N GLU A 234 14.53 12.69 24.25
CA GLU A 234 13.69 13.85 24.57
C GLU A 234 12.83 13.57 25.81
N ARG A 235 12.82 14.51 26.76
CA ARG A 235 11.88 14.49 27.88
C ARG A 235 10.55 15.03 27.38
N VAL A 236 9.49 14.25 27.49
CA VAL A 236 8.17 14.62 26.92
C VAL A 236 7.16 14.83 28.04
N ALA A 237 6.43 15.94 28.01
CA ALA A 237 5.33 16.23 28.92
C ALA A 237 4.00 16.24 28.15
N ILE A 238 3.02 15.47 28.64
CA ILE A 238 1.70 15.34 28.05
C ILE A 238 0.75 16.30 28.77
N CYS A 239 0.18 17.24 28.03
CA CYS A 239 -0.75 18.24 28.54
C CYS A 239 -2.16 17.89 28.06
N ASP A 240 -2.88 17.11 28.87
CA ASP A 240 -4.28 16.77 28.63
C ASP A 240 -5.23 17.79 29.27
N GLN A 241 -6.35 18.05 28.59
CA GLN A 241 -7.41 18.87 29.16
C GLN A 241 -8.08 18.09 30.29
N LEU A 242 -7.85 18.52 31.53
CA LEU A 242 -8.63 18.08 32.67
C LEU A 242 -10.03 18.69 32.56
N GLU A 243 -11.04 17.87 32.31
CA GLU A 243 -12.43 18.29 32.47
C GLU A 243 -12.71 18.48 33.96
N MET A 244 -12.55 19.71 34.44
CA MET A 244 -13.12 20.15 35.70
C MET A 244 -14.54 20.67 35.45
N PRO A 245 -15.53 20.31 36.29
CA PRO A 245 -16.89 20.82 36.19
C PRO A 245 -16.83 22.33 36.42
N ARG A 246 -17.05 23.11 35.36
CA ARG A 246 -17.08 24.56 35.45
C ARG A 246 -18.27 24.98 36.31
N LYS A 247 -18.00 25.50 37.51
CA LYS A 247 -18.97 26.27 38.29
C LYS A 247 -19.35 27.50 37.47
N GLU A 248 -20.55 27.47 36.90
CA GLU A 248 -21.15 28.61 36.22
C GLU A 248 -21.41 29.74 37.21
N LYS A 249 -20.86 30.92 36.89
CA LYS A 249 -21.20 32.17 37.55
C LYS A 249 -22.49 32.68 36.91
N VAL A 250 -23.55 32.65 37.69
CA VAL A 250 -24.88 33.17 37.39
C VAL A 250 -24.80 34.68 37.12
N GLU A 251 -25.23 35.15 35.95
CA GLU A 251 -25.97 36.40 35.82
C GLU A 251 -27.11 36.27 34.79
N LEU A 252 -28.27 36.78 35.19
CA LEU A 252 -29.57 36.66 34.55
C LEU A 252 -29.73 37.61 33.36
N SER A 253 -30.28 37.09 32.25
CA SER A 253 -31.34 37.79 31.52
C SER A 253 -32.20 36.79 30.72
N LYS A 254 -33.48 36.68 31.12
CA LYS A 254 -34.58 35.98 30.42
C LYS A 254 -34.75 36.60 29.01
N THR A 255 -35.09 35.87 27.94
CA THR A 255 -36.47 35.46 27.64
C THR A 255 -36.51 34.55 26.40
N THR A 256 -36.99 33.31 26.60
CA THR A 256 -37.69 32.35 25.71
C THR A 256 -37.63 32.48 24.17
N LYS A 257 -37.08 31.46 23.50
CA LYS A 257 -37.82 30.34 22.85
C LYS A 257 -36.85 29.30 22.23
N ALA A 258 -36.95 28.06 22.72
CA ALA A 258 -36.63 26.77 22.11
C ALA A 258 -35.42 26.60 21.17
N GLU A 259 -34.35 25.95 21.67
CA GLU A 259 -33.59 24.94 20.93
C GLU A 259 -33.25 23.76 21.88
N VAL A 260 -33.95 22.64 21.70
CA VAL A 260 -33.69 21.37 22.39
C VAL A 260 -32.70 20.59 21.51
N SER A 261 -31.40 20.79 21.72
CA SER A 261 -30.37 19.94 21.13
C SER A 261 -29.02 20.19 21.81
N ASP A 262 -28.75 19.48 22.91
CA ASP A 262 -27.37 19.03 23.23
C ASP A 262 -27.31 17.95 24.33
N ASN A 263 -28.32 17.77 25.18
CA ASN A 263 -28.27 16.74 26.24
C ASN A 263 -28.43 15.28 25.77
N ALA A 264 -28.95 15.02 24.56
CA ALA A 264 -29.30 13.65 24.15
C ALA A 264 -28.10 12.77 23.82
N LYS A 265 -26.97 13.36 23.39
CA LYS A 265 -25.76 12.60 23.08
C LYS A 265 -25.05 12.17 24.37
N ASP A 266 -24.87 13.09 25.31
CA ASP A 266 -24.21 12.83 26.58
C ASP A 266 -24.98 11.80 27.42
N LEU A 267 -26.32 11.84 27.37
CA LEU A 267 -27.17 10.82 28.00
C LEU A 267 -26.94 9.42 27.41
N ARG A 268 -26.77 9.29 26.09
CA ARG A 268 -26.50 8.00 25.43
C ARG A 268 -25.11 7.50 25.74
N ASP A 269 -24.12 8.39 25.69
CA ASP A 269 -22.72 8.05 25.96
C ASP A 269 -22.55 7.63 27.42
N ASN A 270 -23.21 8.32 28.36
CA ASN A 270 -23.25 7.93 29.78
C ASN A 270 -23.91 6.56 30.01
N LEU A 271 -25.08 6.31 29.41
CA LEU A 271 -25.74 5.01 29.48
C LEU A 271 -24.84 3.88 28.93
N ALA A 272 -24.25 4.09 27.74
CA ALA A 272 -23.36 3.13 27.12
C ALA A 272 -22.12 2.88 27.99
N SER A 273 -21.49 3.93 28.52
CA SER A 273 -20.32 3.81 29.40
C SER A 273 -20.64 3.04 30.68
N LYS A 274 -21.74 3.33 31.38
CA LYS A 274 -22.14 2.61 32.59
C LYS A 274 -22.46 1.13 32.32
N ILE A 275 -23.15 0.82 31.23
CA ILE A 275 -23.44 -0.56 30.85
C ILE A 275 -22.14 -1.30 30.50
N VAL A 276 -21.26 -0.67 29.73
CA VAL A 276 -19.97 -1.27 29.32
C VAL A 276 -19.02 -1.42 30.50
N GLU A 277 -19.04 -0.51 31.49
CA GLU A 277 -18.31 -0.65 32.75
C GLU A 277 -18.84 -1.82 33.58
N THR A 278 -20.17 -2.03 33.59
CA THR A 278 -20.81 -3.13 34.32
C THR A 278 -20.56 -4.50 33.67
N VAL A 279 -20.58 -4.58 32.34
CA VAL A 279 -20.55 -5.83 31.56
C VAL A 279 -19.16 -6.17 31.01
N GLY A 280 -18.25 -5.19 30.93
CA GLY A 280 -16.89 -5.33 30.42
C GLY A 280 -16.70 -4.85 28.97
N LYS A 281 -15.56 -4.19 28.70
CA LYS A 281 -15.21 -3.60 27.37
C LYS A 281 -14.87 -4.60 26.27
N ASN A 282 -14.42 -5.81 26.63
CA ASN A 282 -13.76 -6.77 25.72
C ASN A 282 -14.51 -8.09 25.52
N ASN A 283 -15.84 -8.07 25.50
CA ASN A 283 -16.60 -9.27 25.18
C ASN A 283 -16.57 -9.48 23.65
N HIS A 284 -15.73 -10.43 23.20
CA HIS A 284 -15.72 -10.93 21.82
C HIS A 284 -17.02 -11.67 21.47
N HIS A 285 -17.78 -12.09 22.49
CA HIS A 285 -19.15 -12.57 22.39
C HIS A 285 -20.13 -11.43 22.69
N ALA A 286 -21.30 -11.45 22.05
CA ALA A 286 -22.36 -10.53 22.42
C ALA A 286 -22.86 -10.86 23.84
N PHE A 287 -22.73 -9.93 24.78
CA PHE A 287 -23.45 -10.06 26.04
C PHE A 287 -24.93 -9.83 25.77
N VAL A 288 -25.78 -10.79 26.10
CA VAL A 288 -27.22 -10.71 25.91
C VAL A 288 -27.89 -10.77 27.27
N LEU A 289 -28.66 -9.74 27.59
CA LEU A 289 -29.48 -9.63 28.79
C LEU A 289 -30.95 -9.73 28.38
N PRO A 290 -31.66 -10.80 28.76
CA PRO A 290 -33.12 -10.87 28.61
C PRO A 290 -33.80 -9.81 29.50
N LEU A 291 -34.67 -9.01 28.92
CA LEU A 291 -35.42 -7.93 29.59
C LEU A 291 -36.95 -8.17 29.61
N ALA A 292 -37.44 -9.22 28.92
CA ALA A 292 -38.87 -9.53 28.81
C ALA A 292 -39.60 -9.59 30.17
N ASP A 293 -38.95 -10.11 31.22
CA ASP A 293 -39.55 -10.24 32.55
C ASP A 293 -39.46 -8.94 33.40
N LYS A 294 -38.93 -7.84 32.82
CA LYS A 294 -38.65 -6.58 33.53
C LYS A 294 -39.58 -5.42 33.14
N ALA A 295 -40.50 -5.62 32.19
CA ALA A 295 -41.51 -4.65 31.77
C ALA A 295 -40.95 -3.24 31.51
N LEU A 296 -39.82 -3.17 30.79
CA LEU A 296 -39.15 -1.89 30.48
C LEU A 296 -39.74 -1.30 29.20
N ASN A 297 -40.56 -0.25 29.36
CA ASN A 297 -41.10 0.51 28.23
C ASN A 297 -40.10 1.55 27.74
N ALA A 298 -40.00 1.68 26.42
CA ALA A 298 -39.14 2.62 25.74
C ALA A 298 -39.92 3.46 24.73
N GLU A 299 -39.76 4.78 24.79
CA GLU A 299 -40.37 5.69 23.82
C GLU A 299 -39.35 6.02 22.72
N THR A 300 -39.69 5.70 21.47
CA THR A 300 -38.82 5.97 20.33
C THR A 300 -38.84 7.46 19.97
N THR A 301 -37.83 7.91 19.24
CA THR A 301 -37.79 9.28 18.69
C THR A 301 -38.96 9.58 17.74
N ARG A 302 -39.66 8.55 17.25
CA ARG A 302 -40.88 8.65 16.43
C ARG A 302 -42.16 8.76 17.25
N GLY A 303 -42.08 8.66 18.59
CA GLY A 303 -43.23 8.75 19.50
C GLY A 303 -43.99 7.43 19.69
N GLU A 304 -43.39 6.31 19.29
CA GLU A 304 -43.95 4.97 19.51
C GLU A 304 -43.47 4.44 20.88
N ASN A 305 -44.38 3.84 21.66
CA ASN A 305 -44.02 3.15 22.89
C ASN A 305 -43.85 1.66 22.59
N THR A 306 -42.66 1.12 22.88
CA THR A 306 -42.33 -0.29 22.69
C THR A 306 -41.79 -0.90 23.97
N GLU A 307 -42.00 -2.20 24.18
CA GLU A 307 -41.49 -2.92 25.34
C GLU A 307 -40.15 -3.60 24.99
N LEU A 308 -39.12 -3.40 25.81
CA LEU A 308 -37.79 -3.96 25.57
C LEU A 308 -37.72 -5.43 25.99
N ALA A 309 -37.53 -6.33 25.02
CA ALA A 309 -37.42 -7.76 25.28
C ALA A 309 -35.99 -8.21 25.59
N LYS A 310 -34.97 -7.61 24.96
CA LYS A 310 -33.55 -7.96 25.17
C LYS A 310 -32.63 -6.74 25.03
N MET A 311 -31.51 -6.77 25.76
CA MET A 311 -30.38 -5.85 25.57
C MET A 311 -29.14 -6.64 25.15
N GLN A 312 -28.40 -6.12 24.19
CA GLN A 312 -27.18 -6.72 23.66
C GLN A 312 -26.02 -5.73 23.71
N VAL A 313 -24.84 -6.18 24.18
CA VAL A 313 -23.59 -5.41 24.15
C VAL A 313 -22.55 -6.14 23.31
N LEU A 314 -22.09 -5.51 22.23
CA LEU A 314 -21.08 -6.06 21.32
C LEU A 314 -20.06 -4.99 20.94
N ARG A 315 -18.77 -5.23 21.21
CA ARG A 315 -17.66 -4.28 20.95
C ARG A 315 -17.95 -2.87 21.48
N GLY A 316 -18.50 -2.78 22.70
CA GLY A 316 -18.84 -1.50 23.35
C GLY A 316 -20.09 -0.80 22.82
N ARG A 317 -20.84 -1.39 21.88
CA ARG A 317 -22.14 -0.85 21.44
C ARG A 317 -23.28 -1.54 22.15
N VAL A 318 -24.21 -0.74 22.69
CA VAL A 318 -25.45 -1.20 23.31
C VAL A 318 -26.59 -1.12 22.30
N THR A 319 -27.29 -2.23 22.09
CA THR A 319 -28.50 -2.29 21.25
C THR A 319 -29.60 -3.03 21.99
N PHE A 320 -30.86 -2.69 21.72
CA PHE A 320 -32.02 -3.35 22.28
C PHE A 320 -32.80 -4.07 21.19
N ILE A 321 -33.60 -5.05 21.61
CA ILE A 321 -34.59 -5.75 20.79
C ILE A 321 -35.91 -5.60 21.53
N ASP A 322 -36.95 -5.13 20.84
CA ASP A 322 -38.30 -5.03 21.41
C ASP A 322 -39.05 -6.37 21.40
N SER A 323 -40.28 -6.39 21.92
CA SER A 323 -41.15 -7.57 21.94
C SER A 323 -41.58 -8.07 20.56
N GLU A 324 -41.43 -7.24 19.52
CA GLU A 324 -41.71 -7.58 18.11
C GLU A 324 -40.46 -8.00 17.34
N ASP A 325 -39.33 -8.21 18.03
CA ASP A 325 -38.02 -8.58 17.49
C ASP A 325 -37.35 -7.49 16.62
N ASN A 326 -37.79 -6.23 16.74
CA ASN A 326 -37.15 -5.10 16.08
C ASN A 326 -35.92 -4.61 16.85
N LYS A 327 -34.85 -4.34 16.10
CA LYS A 327 -33.60 -3.84 16.67
C LYS A 327 -33.64 -2.32 16.86
N LEU A 328 -33.50 -1.88 18.11
CA LEU A 328 -33.47 -0.47 18.52
C LEU A 328 -32.04 -0.07 18.96
N GLN A 329 -31.51 1.01 18.40
CA GLN A 329 -30.27 1.62 18.89
C GLN A 329 -30.57 2.73 19.90
N LEU A 330 -29.57 3.09 20.72
CA LEU A 330 -29.69 4.20 21.66
C LEU A 330 -30.10 5.55 21.02
N ARG A 331 -29.77 5.76 19.74
CA ARG A 331 -30.19 6.96 18.99
C ARG A 331 -31.68 6.95 18.63
N ASP A 332 -32.30 5.78 18.63
CA ASP A 332 -33.70 5.60 18.27
C ASP A 332 -34.64 5.85 19.47
N LEU A 333 -34.09 6.09 20.67
CA LEU A 333 -34.83 6.36 21.91
C LEU A 333 -34.84 7.85 22.28
N LYS A 334 -35.91 8.31 22.93
CA LYS A 334 -36.01 9.66 23.49
C LYS A 334 -35.11 9.84 24.72
N ALA A 335 -34.71 11.08 24.98
CA ALA A 335 -33.81 11.45 26.07
C ALA A 335 -34.34 11.02 27.45
N ASN A 336 -35.65 11.17 27.71
CA ASN A 336 -36.28 10.77 28.96
C ASN A 336 -36.20 9.25 29.19
N THR A 337 -36.42 8.46 28.13
CA THR A 337 -36.25 7.00 28.16
C THR A 337 -34.81 6.60 28.42
N ILE A 338 -33.84 7.25 27.75
CA ILE A 338 -32.41 6.98 27.97
C ILE A 338 -32.01 7.27 29.42
N GLN A 339 -32.52 8.36 30.02
CA GLN A 339 -32.28 8.68 31.42
C GLN A 339 -32.84 7.59 32.35
N GLN A 340 -34.10 7.17 32.15
CA GLN A 340 -34.72 6.09 32.92
C GLN A 340 -33.93 4.77 32.82
N LEU A 341 -33.46 4.42 31.62
CA LEU A 341 -32.63 3.24 31.39
C LEU A 341 -31.24 3.34 32.04
N THR A 342 -30.69 4.55 32.15
CA THR A 342 -29.39 4.82 32.81
C THR A 342 -29.41 4.51 34.30
N ASP A 343 -30.56 4.70 34.94
CA ASP A 343 -30.70 4.47 36.37
C ASP A 343 -31.10 3.02 36.70
N THR A 344 -31.70 2.31 35.75
CA THR A 344 -32.27 0.96 35.97
C THR A 344 -31.42 -0.18 35.41
N LEU A 345 -30.90 -0.06 34.17
CA LEU A 345 -30.21 -1.14 33.48
C LEU A 345 -28.89 -1.59 34.13
N PRO A 346 -28.02 -0.71 34.65
CA PRO A 346 -26.77 -1.15 35.28
C PRO A 346 -27.01 -2.11 36.45
N SER A 347 -28.01 -1.84 37.29
CA SER A 347 -28.39 -2.69 38.41
C SER A 347 -28.94 -4.05 37.94
N ILE A 348 -29.77 -4.06 36.89
CA ILE A 348 -30.30 -5.30 36.29
C ILE A 348 -29.18 -6.13 35.67
N ALA A 349 -28.27 -5.49 34.92
CA ALA A 349 -27.12 -6.16 34.30
C ALA A 349 -26.18 -6.76 35.34
N LYS A 350 -25.90 -6.03 36.43
CA LYS A 350 -25.07 -6.52 37.53
C LYS A 350 -25.70 -7.73 38.24
N ALA A 351 -26.99 -7.68 38.56
CA ALA A 351 -27.70 -8.80 39.17
C ALA A 351 -27.73 -10.04 38.26
N TYR A 352 -27.87 -9.84 36.94
CA TYR A 352 -27.82 -10.94 35.98
C TYR A 352 -26.42 -11.58 35.91
N LEU A 353 -25.36 -10.77 35.90
CA LEU A 353 -23.97 -11.25 35.95
C LEU A 353 -23.68 -12.04 37.23
N GLU A 354 -24.17 -11.57 38.38
CA GLU A 354 -24.06 -12.30 39.65
C GLU A 354 -24.84 -13.63 39.59
N SER A 355 -26.02 -13.65 38.95
CA SER A 355 -26.80 -14.88 38.76
C SER A 355 -26.12 -15.91 37.84
N ILE A 356 -25.39 -15.45 36.81
CA ILE A 356 -24.58 -16.31 35.93
C ILE A 356 -23.42 -16.89 36.71
N LYS A 357 -22.68 -16.04 37.45
CA LYS A 357 -21.57 -16.48 38.30
C LYS A 357 -22.01 -17.48 39.37
N SER A 358 -23.19 -17.30 39.96
CA SER A 358 -23.75 -18.25 40.92
C SER A 358 -24.24 -19.55 40.28
N LYS A 359 -24.69 -19.52 39.01
CA LYS A 359 -25.08 -20.74 38.27
C LYS A 359 -23.86 -21.54 37.81
N GLU A 360 -22.77 -20.89 37.43
CA GLU A 360 -21.48 -21.52 37.14
C GLU A 360 -20.86 -22.19 38.38
N ALA A 361 -21.16 -21.70 39.59
CA ALA A 361 -20.68 -22.28 40.85
C ALA A 361 -21.52 -23.47 41.36
N VAL A 362 -22.71 -23.74 40.80
CA VAL A 362 -23.67 -24.73 41.35
C VAL A 362 -23.94 -25.91 40.39
N SER A 363 -23.41 -25.92 39.17
CA SER A 363 -23.57 -27.05 38.25
C SER A 363 -22.44 -28.09 38.36
N HIS A 364 -22.37 -28.77 39.51
CA HIS A 364 -21.82 -30.13 39.58
C HIS A 364 -22.79 -31.03 40.35
N PRO A 365 -23.42 -31.98 39.64
CA PRO A 365 -23.35 -33.34 40.11
C PRO A 365 -22.90 -34.32 39.01
N THR A 366 -21.88 -35.08 39.38
CA THR A 366 -21.50 -36.44 38.98
C THR A 366 -22.26 -37.09 37.82
N THR A 367 -21.62 -37.22 36.65
CA THR A 367 -21.49 -38.52 35.95
C THR A 367 -20.40 -38.43 34.86
N GLN A 368 -19.63 -39.52 34.76
CA GLN A 368 -18.42 -39.67 33.95
C GLN A 368 -18.64 -39.37 32.46
N SER A 369 -17.83 -38.49 31.89
CA SER A 369 -17.26 -38.57 30.53
C SER A 369 -16.15 -37.53 30.39
N THR A 370 -15.03 -37.96 29.82
CA THR A 370 -13.75 -37.25 29.66
C THR A 370 -13.90 -35.83 29.09
N VAL A 371 -13.68 -34.79 29.91
CA VAL A 371 -13.64 -33.38 29.48
C VAL A 371 -12.20 -32.91 29.39
N ALA A 372 -11.83 -32.35 28.23
CA ALA A 372 -10.59 -31.64 27.98
C ALA A 372 -10.41 -30.47 28.97
N GLN A 373 -9.29 -30.45 29.69
CA GLN A 373 -8.95 -29.39 30.64
C GLN A 373 -8.65 -28.08 29.90
N ALA A 374 -9.20 -26.96 30.38
CA ALA A 374 -8.82 -25.62 29.94
C ALA A 374 -7.36 -25.34 30.36
N ALA A 375 -6.55 -24.76 29.46
CA ALA A 375 -5.13 -24.48 29.70
C ALA A 375 -4.95 -23.47 30.85
N THR A 376 -3.95 -23.67 31.70
CA THR A 376 -3.57 -22.66 32.70
C THR A 376 -2.84 -21.48 32.03
N THR A 377 -2.87 -20.30 32.67
CA THR A 377 -2.18 -19.11 32.17
C THR A 377 -0.67 -19.34 31.95
N GLU A 378 -0.04 -20.18 32.78
CA GLU A 378 1.37 -20.57 32.62
C GLU A 378 1.61 -21.45 31.37
N GLN A 379 0.71 -22.40 31.09
CA GLN A 379 0.80 -23.25 29.89
C GLN A 379 0.64 -22.42 28.61
N GLN A 380 -0.27 -21.44 28.62
CA GLN A 380 -0.48 -20.51 27.51
C GLN A 380 0.75 -19.64 27.25
N GLN A 381 1.35 -19.09 28.30
CA GLN A 381 2.55 -18.25 28.17
C GLN A 381 3.73 -19.07 27.62
N LYS A 382 3.93 -20.28 28.14
CA LYS A 382 4.97 -21.19 27.62
C LYS A 382 4.78 -21.52 26.14
N PHE A 383 3.54 -21.79 25.71
CA PHE A 383 3.22 -22.02 24.30
C PHE A 383 3.53 -20.81 23.42
N ILE A 384 3.23 -19.59 23.88
CA ILE A 384 3.58 -18.34 23.17
C ILE A 384 5.11 -18.24 23.01
N ASP A 385 5.86 -18.49 24.08
CA ASP A 385 7.32 -18.38 24.09
C ASP A 385 7.97 -19.45 23.18
N ASP A 386 7.47 -20.68 23.20
CA ASP A 386 7.94 -21.77 22.33
C ASP A 386 7.66 -21.50 20.84
N ILE A 387 6.51 -20.91 20.52
CA ILE A 387 6.19 -20.49 19.14
C ILE A 387 7.11 -19.34 18.70
N LYS A 388 7.35 -18.34 19.55
CA LYS A 388 8.31 -17.26 19.23
C LYS A 388 9.72 -17.79 19.06
N ALA A 389 10.15 -18.71 19.92
CA ALA A 389 11.45 -19.37 19.80
C ALA A 389 11.57 -20.15 18.47
N ALA A 390 10.50 -20.82 18.04
CA ALA A 390 10.47 -21.50 16.75
C ALA A 390 10.47 -20.51 15.56
N MET A 391 9.74 -19.40 15.65
CA MET A 391 9.66 -18.37 14.59
C MET A 391 10.92 -17.50 14.47
N GLY A 392 11.69 -17.36 15.55
CA GLY A 392 12.89 -16.51 15.61
C GLY A 392 12.54 -15.04 15.31
N SER A 393 13.21 -14.45 14.32
CA SER A 393 12.98 -13.08 13.85
C SER A 393 11.75 -12.93 12.94
N SER A 394 11.08 -14.02 12.58
CA SER A 394 9.95 -14.00 11.65
C SER A 394 8.70 -13.42 12.30
N LYS A 395 8.10 -12.39 11.69
CA LYS A 395 6.80 -11.83 12.14
C LYS A 395 5.59 -12.64 11.65
N MET A 396 5.78 -13.43 10.59
CA MET A 396 4.73 -14.25 9.99
C MET A 396 5.35 -15.49 9.34
N VAL A 397 4.74 -16.64 9.58
CA VAL A 397 5.09 -17.92 8.95
C VAL A 397 3.85 -18.51 8.32
N VAL A 398 3.97 -18.94 7.07
CA VAL A 398 2.93 -19.70 6.37
C VAL A 398 3.10 -21.16 6.76
N LEU A 399 2.07 -21.76 7.34
CA LEU A 399 2.07 -23.16 7.73
C LEU A 399 1.69 -24.03 6.52
N PRO A 400 2.27 -25.23 6.40
CA PRO A 400 1.82 -26.21 5.42
C PRO A 400 0.34 -26.53 5.62
N ASP A 401 -0.38 -26.82 4.54
CA ASP A 401 -1.77 -27.25 4.66
C ASP A 401 -1.81 -28.65 5.28
N PHE A 402 -2.21 -28.71 6.55
CA PHE A 402 -2.39 -29.96 7.29
C PHE A 402 -3.86 -30.39 7.34
N GLY A 403 -4.71 -29.79 6.49
CA GLY A 403 -6.13 -30.08 6.40
C GLY A 403 -6.91 -29.58 7.62
N THR A 404 -8.17 -29.97 7.69
CA THR A 404 -9.08 -29.49 8.72
C THR A 404 -9.06 -30.36 9.98
N LYS A 405 -8.72 -29.77 11.13
CA LYS A 405 -8.68 -30.46 12.43
C LYS A 405 -9.83 -30.00 13.32
N LYS A 406 -10.65 -30.95 13.80
CA LYS A 406 -11.75 -30.66 14.75
C LYS A 406 -11.19 -30.42 16.15
N GLY A 407 -11.83 -29.52 16.90
CA GLY A 407 -11.51 -29.28 18.31
C GLY A 407 -10.25 -28.44 18.57
N VAL A 408 -9.60 -27.87 17.55
CA VAL A 408 -8.39 -27.04 17.76
C VAL A 408 -8.66 -25.82 18.65
N VAL A 409 -9.88 -25.29 18.61
CA VAL A 409 -10.27 -24.06 19.28
C VAL A 409 -11.22 -24.33 20.45
N ALA A 410 -10.98 -23.66 21.59
CA ALA A 410 -11.80 -23.71 22.80
C ALA A 410 -12.88 -22.62 22.77
N GLY A 411 -14.09 -22.93 23.27
CA GLY A 411 -15.12 -21.92 23.57
C GLY A 411 -16.03 -21.49 22.41
N THR A 412 -16.06 -22.21 21.29
CA THR A 412 -17.06 -22.02 20.23
C THR A 412 -17.90 -23.29 20.07
N ASP A 413 -19.21 -23.17 19.80
CA ASP A 413 -20.13 -24.26 19.38
C ASP A 413 -19.74 -24.93 18.04
N GLU A 414 -18.50 -24.74 17.58
CA GLU A 414 -17.98 -25.24 16.33
C GLU A 414 -17.07 -26.45 16.58
N ASP A 415 -17.67 -27.64 16.64
CA ASP A 415 -17.03 -28.92 16.27
C ASP A 415 -16.64 -28.99 14.77
N LYS A 416 -16.67 -27.84 14.09
CA LYS A 416 -16.24 -27.70 12.71
C LYS A 416 -14.72 -27.74 12.69
N GLY A 417 -14.15 -28.52 11.77
CA GLY A 417 -12.70 -28.55 11.63
C GLY A 417 -12.16 -27.15 11.36
N ILE A 418 -10.96 -26.83 11.84
CA ILE A 418 -10.28 -25.58 11.51
C ILE A 418 -8.99 -25.94 10.75
N SER A 419 -8.73 -25.24 9.64
CA SER A 419 -7.45 -25.31 8.93
C SER A 419 -6.68 -24.02 9.22
N LEU A 420 -5.59 -24.12 10.00
CA LEU A 420 -4.71 -22.98 10.25
C LEU A 420 -3.60 -22.99 9.21
N ASN A 421 -3.41 -21.88 8.52
CA ASN A 421 -2.44 -21.77 7.43
C ASN A 421 -1.38 -20.69 7.69
N ARG A 422 -1.50 -19.91 8.76
CA ARG A 422 -0.51 -18.88 9.12
C ARG A 422 -0.42 -18.72 10.63
N VAL A 423 0.78 -18.37 11.08
CA VAL A 423 1.04 -17.86 12.42
C VAL A 423 1.71 -16.50 12.34
N TYR A 424 1.31 -15.59 13.22
CA TYR A 424 1.84 -14.25 13.36
C TYR A 424 2.41 -14.09 14.76
N ALA A 425 3.58 -13.47 14.86
CA ALA A 425 4.19 -13.08 16.14
C ALA A 425 4.42 -11.57 16.14
N TRP A 426 3.88 -10.89 17.16
CA TRP A 426 4.04 -9.46 17.32
C TRP A 426 4.16 -9.10 18.81
N ASN A 427 5.28 -8.48 19.18
CA ASN A 427 5.63 -8.16 20.57
C ASN A 427 5.46 -9.41 21.46
N ASP A 428 4.59 -9.31 22.47
CA ASP A 428 4.34 -10.38 23.42
C ASP A 428 3.26 -11.38 22.96
N ASN A 429 2.62 -11.15 21.82
CA ASN A 429 1.49 -11.96 21.36
C ASN A 429 1.81 -12.81 20.13
N VAL A 430 1.08 -13.92 20.05
CA VAL A 430 1.04 -14.83 18.90
C VAL A 430 -0.42 -14.93 18.45
N SER A 431 -0.67 -15.04 17.14
CA SER A 431 -2.01 -15.36 16.63
C SER A 431 -1.92 -16.30 15.44
N PHE A 432 -2.84 -17.24 15.37
CA PHE A 432 -2.99 -18.16 14.25
C PHE A 432 -4.12 -17.70 13.36
N ALA A 433 -3.96 -17.81 12.04
CA ALA A 433 -5.02 -17.53 11.09
C ALA A 433 -5.37 -18.77 10.27
N GLY A 434 -6.67 -18.91 10.00
CA GLY A 434 -7.21 -20.08 9.32
C GLY A 434 -8.59 -19.88 8.73
N SER A 435 -9.10 -20.96 8.13
CA SER A 435 -10.45 -21.06 7.58
C SER A 435 -11.22 -22.20 8.26
N VAL A 436 -12.55 -22.07 8.24
CA VAL A 436 -13.49 -23.09 8.74
C VAL A 436 -14.24 -23.64 7.52
N PRO A 437 -14.32 -24.97 7.30
CA PRO A 437 -15.18 -25.54 6.28
C PRO A 437 -16.62 -25.16 6.60
N SER A 438 -17.36 -24.70 5.59
CA SER A 438 -18.69 -24.06 5.64
C SER A 438 -18.69 -22.54 5.74
N ASP A 439 -17.56 -21.88 6.01
CA ASP A 439 -17.42 -20.43 5.83
C ASP A 439 -16.89 -20.10 4.43
N ASP A 440 -17.18 -18.88 3.96
CA ASP A 440 -16.60 -18.34 2.74
C ASP A 440 -15.06 -18.43 2.81
N ALA A 441 -14.42 -19.13 1.86
CA ALA A 441 -12.97 -19.36 1.84
C ALA A 441 -12.15 -18.05 1.82
N SER A 442 -12.79 -16.92 1.52
CA SER A 442 -12.21 -15.58 1.60
C SER A 442 -12.16 -14.99 3.01
N LYS A 443 -12.95 -15.50 3.97
CA LYS A 443 -12.99 -15.01 5.36
C LYS A 443 -11.98 -15.75 6.23
N ARG A 444 -10.87 -15.08 6.52
CA ARG A 444 -9.86 -15.56 7.48
C ARG A 444 -10.31 -15.24 8.91
N ARG A 445 -10.29 -16.26 9.77
CA ARG A 445 -10.48 -16.10 11.21
C ARG A 445 -9.11 -16.08 11.90
N TYR A 446 -9.01 -15.30 12.97
CA TYR A 446 -7.81 -15.16 13.79
C TYR A 446 -8.07 -15.76 15.18
N TYR A 447 -7.15 -16.58 15.64
CA TYR A 447 -7.25 -17.33 16.88
C TYR A 447 -6.05 -16.98 17.78
N HIS A 448 -6.33 -16.51 18.98
CA HIS A 448 -5.32 -16.27 19.99
C HIS A 448 -4.98 -17.61 20.69
N PRO A 449 -3.75 -17.79 21.22
CA PRO A 449 -3.32 -18.95 21.99
C PRO A 449 -4.28 -19.42 23.09
N GLU A 450 -4.97 -18.49 23.75
CA GLU A 450 -6.01 -18.76 24.77
C GLU A 450 -7.24 -19.47 24.18
N ASN A 451 -7.50 -19.24 22.90
CA ASN A 451 -8.57 -19.92 22.19
C ASN A 451 -8.11 -21.27 21.64
N ILE A 452 -6.85 -21.69 21.79
CA ILE A 452 -6.36 -22.97 21.27
C ILE A 452 -6.32 -23.99 22.41
N ARG A 453 -6.85 -25.20 22.18
CA ARG A 453 -6.83 -26.25 23.20
C ARG A 453 -5.39 -26.71 23.46
N PRO A 454 -4.99 -26.91 24.73
CA PRO A 454 -3.62 -27.27 25.09
C PRO A 454 -3.13 -28.58 24.45
N GLU A 455 -4.03 -29.53 24.16
CA GLU A 455 -3.73 -30.77 23.42
C GLU A 455 -3.15 -30.54 22.01
N PHE A 456 -3.31 -29.36 21.42
CA PHE A 456 -2.76 -28.99 20.11
C PHE A 456 -1.47 -28.15 20.19
N TYR A 457 -1.00 -27.76 21.38
CA TYR A 457 0.17 -26.87 21.51
C TYR A 457 1.43 -27.51 20.93
N ASP A 458 1.78 -28.72 21.34
CA ASP A 458 2.96 -29.42 20.84
C ASP A 458 2.88 -29.69 19.34
N TYR A 459 1.68 -30.03 18.85
CA TYR A 459 1.44 -30.23 17.43
C TYR A 459 1.71 -28.95 16.62
N LEU A 460 1.11 -27.82 17.03
CA LEU A 460 1.30 -26.54 16.33
C LEU A 460 2.74 -26.04 16.43
N ILE A 461 3.41 -26.21 17.58
CA ILE A 461 4.85 -25.92 17.71
C ILE A 461 5.65 -26.75 16.69
N SER A 462 5.34 -28.04 16.54
CA SER A 462 6.03 -28.91 15.58
C SER A 462 5.81 -28.47 14.12
N GLU A 463 4.59 -28.02 13.78
CA GLU A 463 4.25 -27.51 12.46
C GLU A 463 4.94 -26.18 12.14
N VAL A 464 5.02 -25.28 13.13
CA VAL A 464 5.79 -24.04 12.99
C VAL A 464 7.27 -24.36 12.82
N LYS A 465 7.84 -25.29 13.61
CA LYS A 465 9.23 -25.75 13.46
C LYS A 465 9.51 -26.36 12.09
N ARG A 466 8.54 -27.10 11.53
CA ARG A 466 8.63 -27.66 10.17
C ARG A 466 8.55 -26.57 9.10
N ALA A 467 7.68 -25.58 9.27
CA ALA A 467 7.50 -24.48 8.32
C ALA A 467 8.70 -23.50 8.29
N VAL A 468 9.37 -23.32 9.43
CA VAL A 468 10.59 -22.47 9.55
C VAL A 468 11.88 -23.27 9.41
N ALA A 469 11.81 -24.59 9.22
CA ALA A 469 12.98 -25.41 8.98
C ALA A 469 13.71 -24.90 7.73
N PRO A 470 15.02 -24.64 7.81
CA PRO A 470 15.76 -24.11 6.69
C PRO A 470 15.74 -25.10 5.53
N GLN A 471 15.29 -24.65 4.36
CA GLN A 471 15.44 -25.38 3.10
C GLN A 471 16.91 -25.43 2.67
N LEU A 472 17.68 -24.41 3.06
CA LEU A 472 19.11 -24.28 2.84
C LEU A 472 19.73 -23.46 3.97
N ILE A 473 20.98 -23.77 4.32
CA ILE A 473 21.83 -22.89 5.13
C ILE A 473 22.94 -22.37 4.20
N THR A 474 23.07 -21.05 4.12
CA THR A 474 24.11 -20.40 3.32
C THR A 474 25.49 -20.61 3.94
N GLU A 475 26.57 -20.37 3.18
CA GLU A 475 27.94 -20.43 3.72
C GLU A 475 28.16 -19.44 4.87
N ASN A 476 27.40 -18.34 4.89
CA ASN A 476 27.43 -17.34 5.95
C ASN A 476 26.56 -17.71 7.16
N GLY A 477 26.00 -18.92 7.21
CA GLY A 477 25.19 -19.43 8.33
C GLY A 477 23.72 -18.97 8.33
N GLN A 478 23.31 -18.19 7.33
CA GLN A 478 21.93 -17.69 7.22
C GLN A 478 20.99 -18.78 6.73
N LYS A 479 19.78 -18.82 7.30
CA LYS A 479 18.77 -19.85 7.03
C LYS A 479 17.81 -19.41 5.92
N VAL A 480 17.77 -20.13 4.81
CA VAL A 480 16.74 -19.94 3.79
C VAL A 480 15.48 -20.66 4.26
N THR A 481 14.56 -19.93 4.89
CA THR A 481 13.35 -20.50 5.51
C THR A 481 12.26 -20.80 4.49
N SER A 482 12.27 -20.13 3.33
CA SER A 482 11.36 -20.43 2.23
C SER A 482 11.95 -19.92 0.92
N ALA A 483 11.96 -20.72 -0.14
CA ALA A 483 12.26 -20.25 -1.48
C ALA A 483 11.34 -20.95 -2.48
N ASN A 484 10.65 -20.17 -3.31
CA ASN A 484 9.64 -20.66 -4.24
C ASN A 484 9.48 -19.70 -5.41
N MET A 485 8.72 -20.13 -6.41
CA MET A 485 8.39 -19.33 -7.57
C MET A 485 6.89 -18.97 -7.59
N PHE A 486 6.56 -17.81 -8.14
CA PHE A 486 5.18 -17.41 -8.37
C PHE A 486 5.05 -16.67 -9.70
N GLU A 487 3.87 -16.73 -10.31
CA GLU A 487 3.56 -16.01 -11.54
C GLU A 487 3.12 -14.57 -11.24
N SER A 488 3.47 -13.63 -12.11
CA SER A 488 3.10 -12.23 -11.96
C SER A 488 1.59 -12.05 -12.08
N PRO A 489 0.92 -11.39 -11.12
CA PRO A 489 -0.50 -11.08 -11.23
C PRO A 489 -0.81 -10.00 -12.29
N LYS A 490 0.22 -9.38 -12.88
CA LYS A 490 0.10 -8.32 -13.89
C LYS A 490 0.54 -8.76 -15.29
N GLN A 491 1.28 -9.85 -15.41
CA GLN A 491 1.92 -10.29 -16.64
C GLN A 491 1.89 -11.82 -16.71
N GLU A 492 0.95 -12.36 -17.49
CA GLU A 492 0.82 -13.79 -17.74
C GLU A 492 2.10 -14.35 -18.36
N GLY A 493 2.53 -15.53 -17.92
CA GLY A 493 3.75 -16.20 -18.37
C GLY A 493 5.05 -15.65 -17.73
N LYS A 494 4.97 -14.61 -16.89
CA LYS A 494 6.16 -14.07 -16.22
C LYS A 494 6.29 -14.57 -14.79
N TYR A 495 7.34 -15.33 -14.53
CA TYR A 495 7.61 -15.90 -13.21
C TYR A 495 8.68 -15.14 -12.43
N PHE A 496 8.52 -15.14 -11.11
CA PHE A 496 9.43 -14.55 -10.16
C PHE A 496 9.84 -15.58 -9.11
N PHE A 497 11.14 -15.69 -8.85
CA PHE A 497 11.69 -16.49 -7.78
C PHE A 497 11.88 -15.60 -6.56
N TYR A 498 11.25 -15.98 -5.45
CA TYR A 498 11.38 -15.28 -4.18
C TYR A 498 11.96 -16.21 -3.14
N ALA A 499 12.69 -15.63 -2.20
CA ALA A 499 13.23 -16.36 -1.08
C ALA A 499 13.16 -15.53 0.20
N ARG A 500 13.20 -16.20 1.34
CA ARG A 500 13.28 -15.59 2.67
C ARG A 500 14.52 -16.11 3.37
N LEU A 501 15.31 -15.17 3.87
CA LEU A 501 16.56 -15.41 4.56
C LEU A 501 16.38 -14.95 6.01
N ASP A 502 16.53 -15.85 6.98
CA ASP A 502 16.26 -15.63 8.40
C ASP A 502 14.86 -14.99 8.64
N GLY A 503 13.86 -15.43 7.85
CA GLY A 503 12.49 -14.92 7.87
C GLY A 503 12.26 -13.62 7.09
N VAL A 504 13.32 -12.93 6.67
CA VAL A 504 13.26 -11.67 5.90
C VAL A 504 13.12 -11.98 4.42
N GLY A 505 12.08 -11.42 3.78
CA GLY A 505 11.87 -11.58 2.34
C GLY A 505 12.90 -10.83 1.51
N LEU A 506 13.50 -11.53 0.55
CA LEU A 506 14.36 -10.94 -0.47
C LEU A 506 13.50 -10.37 -1.61
N HIS A 507 14.09 -9.45 -2.38
CA HIS A 507 13.44 -8.90 -3.56
C HIS A 507 13.27 -9.98 -4.64
N PRO A 508 12.03 -10.24 -5.12
CA PRO A 508 11.78 -11.25 -6.13
C PRO A 508 12.56 -10.97 -7.42
N LYS A 509 13.21 -12.00 -7.97
CA LYS A 509 13.97 -11.91 -9.22
C LYS A 509 13.19 -12.58 -10.35
N ALA A 510 13.14 -11.94 -11.51
CA ALA A 510 12.49 -12.51 -12.68
C ALA A 510 13.26 -13.76 -13.15
N VAL A 511 12.52 -14.83 -13.45
CA VAL A 511 13.06 -16.14 -13.81
C VAL A 511 13.03 -16.30 -15.32
N LYS A 512 14.07 -16.92 -15.88
CA LYS A 512 14.11 -17.29 -17.30
C LYS A 512 13.17 -18.46 -17.55
N GLU A 513 12.46 -18.46 -18.67
CA GLU A 513 11.48 -19.50 -19.05
C GLU A 513 12.04 -20.93 -18.95
N ALA A 514 13.26 -21.17 -19.43
CA ALA A 514 13.93 -22.47 -19.30
C ALA A 514 14.10 -22.93 -17.83
N ASP A 515 14.36 -22.00 -16.91
CA ASP A 515 14.50 -22.33 -15.47
C ASP A 515 13.14 -22.53 -14.80
N VAL A 516 12.08 -21.88 -15.31
CA VAL A 516 10.70 -22.10 -14.86
C VAL A 516 10.31 -23.55 -15.16
N GLU A 517 10.50 -23.99 -16.41
CA GLU A 517 10.20 -25.36 -16.83
C GLU A 517 10.99 -26.39 -16.03
N ALA A 518 12.31 -26.18 -15.90
CA ALA A 518 13.18 -27.06 -15.13
C ALA A 518 12.75 -27.13 -13.66
N PHE A 519 12.31 -26.02 -13.05
CA PHE A 519 11.86 -26.01 -11.66
C PHE A 519 10.52 -26.74 -11.49
N MET A 520 9.58 -26.55 -12.43
CA MET A 520 8.29 -27.26 -12.41
C MET A 520 8.46 -28.77 -12.61
N LYS A 521 9.43 -29.18 -13.44
CA LYS A 521 9.81 -30.59 -13.65
C LYS A 521 10.69 -31.16 -12.53
N GLN A 522 11.04 -30.36 -11.52
CA GLN A 522 11.97 -30.72 -10.43
C GLN A 522 13.38 -31.12 -10.92
N GLU A 523 13.78 -30.66 -12.11
CA GLU A 523 15.10 -30.89 -12.69
C GLU A 523 16.18 -29.96 -12.09
N ILE A 524 15.76 -28.80 -11.57
CA ILE A 524 16.63 -27.86 -10.86
C ILE A 524 16.19 -27.73 -9.40
N SER A 525 17.14 -27.82 -8.47
CA SER A 525 16.84 -27.76 -7.04
C SER A 525 16.61 -26.31 -6.58
N VAL A 526 15.95 -26.15 -5.42
CA VAL A 526 15.81 -24.85 -4.76
C VAL A 526 17.18 -24.23 -4.46
N LYS A 527 18.19 -25.04 -4.11
CA LYS A 527 19.55 -24.57 -3.87
C LYS A 527 20.16 -23.97 -5.15
N ASP A 528 19.98 -24.63 -6.28
CA ASP A 528 20.53 -24.17 -7.57
C ASP A 528 19.82 -22.90 -8.03
N MET A 529 18.50 -22.83 -7.89
CA MET A 529 17.73 -21.60 -8.14
C MET A 529 18.20 -20.47 -7.24
N PHE A 530 18.39 -20.73 -5.94
CA PHE A 530 18.86 -19.74 -5.00
C PHE A 530 20.27 -19.25 -5.32
N ALA A 531 21.20 -20.14 -5.68
CA ALA A 531 22.54 -19.77 -6.12
C ALA A 531 22.54 -18.95 -7.42
N LYS A 532 21.61 -19.25 -8.34
CA LYS A 532 21.51 -18.56 -9.63
C LYS A 532 20.91 -17.16 -9.53
N TYR A 533 19.86 -17.00 -8.73
CA TYR A 533 19.09 -15.74 -8.65
C TYR A 533 19.47 -14.86 -7.44
N TYR A 534 20.07 -15.43 -6.40
CA TYR A 534 20.62 -14.71 -5.24
C TYR A 534 22.09 -15.06 -4.98
N PRO A 535 22.99 -14.91 -5.98
CA PRO A 535 24.38 -15.38 -5.87
C PRO A 535 25.15 -14.72 -4.72
N THR A 536 24.85 -13.45 -4.39
CA THR A 536 25.52 -12.74 -3.30
C THR A 536 25.17 -13.30 -1.92
N LYS A 537 24.00 -13.93 -1.77
CA LYS A 537 23.58 -14.57 -0.52
C LYS A 537 24.27 -15.92 -0.31
N MET A 538 24.78 -16.52 -1.38
CA MET A 538 25.56 -17.75 -1.34
C MET A 538 27.06 -17.50 -1.25
N ALA A 539 27.52 -16.33 -1.69
CA ALA A 539 28.92 -15.97 -1.65
C ALA A 539 29.40 -15.69 -0.22
N LYS A 540 30.63 -16.13 0.07
CA LYS A 540 31.30 -15.83 1.34
C LYS A 540 31.40 -14.32 1.56
N GLN A 541 30.93 -13.87 2.71
CA GLN A 541 31.06 -12.48 3.14
C GLN A 541 32.53 -12.13 3.41
N LEU A 542 32.99 -11.01 2.87
CA LEU A 542 34.34 -10.50 3.11
C LEU A 542 34.46 -9.95 4.54
N SER A 543 35.68 -10.01 5.08
CA SER A 543 36.02 -9.30 6.31
C SER A 543 35.81 -7.79 6.10
N LYS A 544 35.65 -7.04 7.19
CA LYS A 544 35.47 -5.57 7.08
C LYS A 544 36.65 -4.92 6.35
N GLU A 545 37.87 -5.38 6.63
CA GLU A 545 39.10 -4.88 6.01
C GLU A 545 39.14 -5.18 4.50
N ASP A 546 38.85 -6.43 4.12
CA ASP A 546 38.82 -6.84 2.70
C ASP A 546 37.71 -6.12 1.93
N PHE A 547 36.56 -5.88 2.57
CA PHE A 547 35.47 -5.11 1.98
C PHE A 547 35.84 -3.64 1.80
N ASP A 548 36.45 -3.03 2.82
CA ASP A 548 36.82 -1.62 2.81
C ASP A 548 38.02 -1.33 1.88
N ASN A 549 38.72 -2.36 1.40
CA ASN A 549 39.80 -2.23 0.43
C ASN A 549 39.34 -1.49 -0.85
N THR A 550 40.01 -0.38 -1.15
CA THR A 550 39.70 0.50 -2.28
C THR A 550 40.69 0.39 -3.45
N LYS A 551 41.61 -0.58 -3.38
CA LYS A 551 42.60 -0.84 -4.42
C LYS A 551 41.95 -1.43 -5.67
N LEU A 552 42.35 -0.89 -6.81
CA LEU A 552 41.92 -1.27 -8.15
C LEU A 552 42.90 -2.30 -8.74
N SER A 553 42.46 -2.98 -9.80
CA SER A 553 43.17 -4.05 -10.50
C SER A 553 44.46 -3.60 -11.17
N ASP A 554 44.59 -2.31 -11.48
CA ASP A 554 45.81 -1.71 -12.01
C ASP A 554 46.73 -1.13 -10.93
N GLY A 555 46.41 -1.36 -9.65
CA GLY A 555 47.20 -0.95 -8.49
C GLY A 555 46.90 0.46 -7.99
N ARG A 556 46.08 1.26 -8.67
CA ARG A 556 45.59 2.56 -8.17
C ARG A 556 44.63 2.35 -6.99
N GLU A 557 44.42 3.38 -6.19
CA GLU A 557 43.55 3.33 -5.02
C GLU A 557 42.61 4.53 -4.97
N LEU A 558 41.36 4.31 -4.56
CA LEU A 558 40.37 5.38 -4.42
C LEU A 558 40.53 6.05 -3.05
N THR A 559 40.57 7.38 -3.04
CA THR A 559 40.62 8.15 -1.79
C THR A 559 39.25 8.22 -1.12
N THR A 560 38.17 8.14 -1.90
CA THR A 560 36.80 8.13 -1.38
C THR A 560 35.95 7.16 -2.16
N PHE A 561 35.11 6.40 -1.45
CA PHE A 561 34.06 5.56 -2.01
C PHE A 561 32.79 5.74 -1.17
N ARG A 562 31.69 6.16 -1.79
CA ARG A 562 30.42 6.38 -1.11
C ARG A 562 29.24 5.94 -1.95
N VAL A 563 28.44 5.04 -1.41
CA VAL A 563 27.10 4.72 -1.94
C VAL A 563 26.07 5.51 -1.15
N TYR A 564 25.20 6.24 -1.84
CA TYR A 564 24.14 7.03 -1.21
C TYR A 564 22.87 7.05 -2.06
N LYS A 565 21.72 7.22 -1.42
CA LYS A 565 20.44 7.38 -2.11
C LYS A 565 20.24 8.86 -2.48
N GLN A 566 19.92 9.16 -3.73
CA GLN A 566 19.56 10.51 -4.15
C GLN A 566 18.23 10.91 -3.49
N ARG A 567 18.27 11.96 -2.66
CA ARG A 567 17.10 12.45 -1.91
C ARG A 567 16.59 13.80 -2.42
N ASN A 568 17.29 14.43 -3.35
CA ASN A 568 16.83 15.67 -3.95
C ASN A 568 15.89 15.34 -5.12
N GLU A 569 14.62 15.73 -4.99
CA GLU A 569 13.57 15.52 -6.01
C GLU A 569 13.85 16.26 -7.31
N ASP A 570 14.56 17.39 -7.25
CA ASP A 570 14.91 18.20 -8.41
C ASP A 570 16.06 17.59 -9.23
N LYS A 571 16.76 16.58 -8.69
CA LYS A 571 17.86 15.93 -9.39
C LYS A 571 17.37 14.75 -10.21
N PRO A 572 17.95 14.52 -11.41
CA PRO A 572 17.70 13.28 -12.13
C PRO A 572 18.09 12.09 -11.22
N LEU A 573 17.36 10.98 -11.36
CA LEU A 573 17.58 9.75 -10.59
C LEU A 573 17.19 9.88 -9.10
N PHE A 574 16.22 10.75 -8.77
CA PHE A 574 15.63 10.81 -7.43
C PHE A 574 15.17 9.43 -6.95
N GLY A 575 15.55 9.08 -5.72
CA GLY A 575 15.24 7.79 -5.12
C GLY A 575 16.19 6.65 -5.51
N GLU A 576 17.09 6.84 -6.47
CA GLU A 576 18.08 5.81 -6.85
C GLU A 576 19.32 5.84 -5.95
N TYR A 577 20.00 4.69 -5.83
CA TYR A 577 21.31 4.62 -5.17
C TYR A 577 22.41 4.91 -6.18
N LEU A 578 23.28 5.87 -5.84
CA LEU A 578 24.38 6.32 -6.67
C LEU A 578 25.72 6.00 -6.00
N LEU A 579 26.71 5.63 -6.81
CA LEU A 579 28.10 5.50 -6.42
C LEU A 579 28.82 6.81 -6.69
N TYR A 580 29.46 7.35 -5.67
CA TYR A 580 30.42 8.43 -5.75
C TYR A 580 31.81 7.93 -5.37
N ALA A 581 32.81 8.32 -6.15
CA ALA A 581 34.19 7.99 -5.87
C ALA A 581 35.13 9.16 -6.19
N GLU A 582 36.26 9.21 -5.50
CA GLU A 582 37.36 10.13 -5.75
C GLU A 582 38.69 9.38 -5.78
N MET A 583 39.66 9.91 -6.52
CA MET A 583 41.02 9.41 -6.60
C MET A 583 41.98 10.61 -6.62
N GLY A 584 42.49 10.97 -5.45
CA GLY A 584 43.20 12.23 -5.25
C GLY A 584 42.27 13.42 -5.54
N ASP A 585 42.69 14.33 -6.41
CA ASP A 585 41.89 15.49 -6.81
C ASP A 585 40.83 15.21 -7.89
N LYS A 586 40.80 13.98 -8.43
CA LYS A 586 39.85 13.60 -9.47
C LYS A 586 38.56 13.06 -8.86
N ARG A 587 37.44 13.68 -9.25
CA ARG A 587 36.09 13.25 -8.88
C ARG A 587 35.42 12.51 -10.03
N PHE A 588 34.78 11.39 -9.73
CA PHE A 588 34.02 10.61 -10.71
C PHE A 588 32.52 10.95 -10.64
N HIS A 589 31.84 10.83 -11.78
CA HIS A 589 30.42 11.15 -11.86
C HIS A 589 29.60 10.13 -11.06
N ALA A 590 28.64 10.65 -10.31
CA ALA A 590 27.71 9.82 -9.55
C ALA A 590 26.92 8.91 -10.49
N THR A 591 27.05 7.59 -10.31
CA THR A 591 26.50 6.58 -11.25
C THR A 591 25.51 5.67 -10.53
N PRO A 592 24.29 5.45 -11.07
CA PRO A 592 23.32 4.51 -10.51
C PRO A 592 23.86 3.10 -10.33
N LEU A 593 23.52 2.47 -9.21
CA LEU A 593 23.78 1.05 -8.99
C LEU A 593 22.56 0.22 -9.38
N THR A 594 22.80 -0.90 -10.05
CA THR A 594 21.79 -1.94 -10.25
C THR A 594 21.49 -2.65 -8.93
N HIS A 595 20.37 -3.38 -8.87
CA HIS A 595 20.01 -4.13 -7.66
C HIS A 595 21.08 -5.17 -7.31
N ASP A 596 21.65 -5.86 -8.30
CA ASP A 596 22.71 -6.84 -8.07
C ASP A 596 23.99 -6.19 -7.51
N GLN A 597 24.34 -4.99 -7.99
CA GLN A 597 25.49 -4.23 -7.46
C GLN A 597 25.25 -3.76 -6.01
N LEU A 598 24.01 -3.38 -5.68
CA LEU A 598 23.63 -3.04 -4.31
C LEU A 598 23.68 -4.28 -3.40
N ASP A 599 23.16 -5.41 -3.87
CA ASP A 599 23.24 -6.68 -3.15
C ASP A 599 24.70 -7.00 -2.82
N MET A 600 25.62 -6.87 -3.79
CA MET A 600 27.05 -7.09 -3.57
C MET A 600 27.66 -6.13 -2.53
N TYR A 601 27.25 -4.86 -2.53
CA TYR A 601 27.71 -3.86 -1.57
C TYR A 601 27.20 -4.13 -0.15
N PHE A 602 25.90 -4.38 0.01
CA PHE A 602 25.30 -4.61 1.32
C PHE A 602 25.69 -5.96 1.91
N ASP A 603 25.85 -6.99 1.06
CA ASP A 603 26.29 -8.33 1.48
C ASP A 603 27.80 -8.43 1.65
N ARG A 604 28.56 -7.40 1.24
CA ARG A 604 30.03 -7.34 1.30
C ARG A 604 30.71 -8.53 0.63
N THR A 605 30.26 -8.88 -0.57
CA THR A 605 30.81 -10.01 -1.33
C THR A 605 31.96 -9.59 -2.26
N GLN A 606 32.15 -8.29 -2.45
CA GLN A 606 33.25 -7.70 -3.21
C GLN A 606 33.81 -6.48 -2.50
N SER A 607 35.09 -6.20 -2.69
CA SER A 607 35.71 -4.99 -2.14
C SER A 607 35.16 -3.72 -2.79
N LYS A 608 35.28 -2.59 -2.09
CA LYS A 608 34.93 -1.28 -2.64
C LYS A 608 35.68 -0.96 -3.93
N GLY A 609 36.96 -1.35 -4.03
CA GLY A 609 37.74 -1.27 -5.25
C GLY A 609 37.08 -2.03 -6.41
N GLN A 610 36.81 -3.32 -6.21
CA GLN A 610 36.16 -4.17 -7.22
C GLN A 610 34.77 -3.67 -7.64
N LEU A 611 33.97 -3.19 -6.68
CA LEU A 611 32.67 -2.57 -6.97
C LEU A 611 32.81 -1.30 -7.80
N ALA A 612 33.80 -0.46 -7.50
CA ALA A 612 34.08 0.72 -8.30
C ALA A 612 34.46 0.36 -9.74
N GLU A 613 35.26 -0.69 -9.96
CA GLU A 613 35.59 -1.13 -11.32
C GLU A 613 34.34 -1.57 -12.10
N LYS A 614 33.42 -2.27 -11.43
CA LYS A 614 32.18 -2.73 -12.06
C LYS A 614 31.24 -1.59 -12.44
N VAL A 615 31.15 -0.56 -11.61
CA VAL A 615 30.19 0.54 -11.77
C VAL A 615 30.77 1.68 -12.60
N ILE A 616 32.00 2.11 -12.29
CA ILE A 616 32.66 3.27 -12.89
C ILE A 616 33.98 2.93 -13.59
N GLY A 617 34.27 1.66 -13.86
CA GLY A 617 35.52 1.23 -14.50
C GLY A 617 35.82 1.91 -15.84
N GLU A 618 34.79 2.27 -16.61
CA GLU A 618 34.94 3.03 -17.85
C GLU A 618 35.41 4.46 -17.60
N GLN A 619 34.89 5.12 -16.54
CA GLN A 619 35.35 6.45 -16.12
C GLN A 619 36.78 6.38 -15.53
N LEU A 620 37.14 5.25 -14.93
CA LEU A 620 38.49 4.96 -14.43
C LEU A 620 39.45 4.57 -15.57
N HIS A 621 38.94 4.35 -16.79
CA HIS A 621 39.67 3.84 -17.95
C HIS A 621 40.39 2.53 -17.68
N LEU A 622 39.79 1.62 -16.90
CA LEU A 622 40.39 0.33 -16.57
C LEU A 622 40.23 -0.69 -17.69
N LYS A 623 41.24 -1.54 -17.87
CA LYS A 623 41.17 -2.65 -18.84
C LYS A 623 40.05 -3.63 -18.46
N SER A 624 39.87 -3.92 -17.18
CA SER A 624 38.82 -4.79 -16.64
C SER A 624 37.40 -4.34 -17.04
N ALA A 625 37.18 -3.04 -17.23
CA ALA A 625 35.89 -2.50 -17.65
C ALA A 625 35.49 -2.93 -19.07
N TYR A 626 36.47 -3.20 -19.93
CA TYR A 626 36.27 -3.52 -21.34
C TYR A 626 36.32 -5.03 -21.65
N GLU A 627 36.83 -5.85 -20.73
CA GLU A 627 36.98 -7.30 -20.92
C GLU A 627 35.65 -8.04 -21.13
N LYS A 628 34.56 -7.49 -20.60
CA LYS A 628 33.20 -8.01 -20.79
C LYS A 628 32.66 -7.84 -22.21
N TYR A 629 33.24 -6.93 -23.01
CA TYR A 629 32.79 -6.66 -24.38
C TYR A 629 33.55 -7.54 -25.36
N LYS A 630 32.97 -8.70 -25.70
CA LYS A 630 33.48 -9.61 -26.71
C LYS A 630 32.37 -10.02 -27.66
N LEU A 631 32.68 -10.13 -28.94
CA LEU A 631 31.76 -10.72 -29.90
C LEU A 631 31.70 -12.25 -29.70
N PRO A 632 30.50 -12.87 -29.75
CA PRO A 632 30.35 -14.31 -29.74
C PRO A 632 31.16 -15.00 -30.85
N GLU A 633 31.70 -16.19 -30.57
CA GLU A 633 32.50 -16.95 -31.54
C GLU A 633 31.75 -17.31 -32.84
N ASN A 634 30.42 -17.36 -32.78
CA ASN A 634 29.56 -17.72 -33.91
C ASN A 634 29.27 -16.55 -34.88
N ILE A 635 29.81 -15.35 -34.61
CA ILE A 635 29.62 -14.16 -35.46
C ILE A 635 30.92 -13.89 -36.24
N PRO A 636 30.86 -13.67 -37.57
CA PRO A 636 32.04 -13.32 -38.36
C PRO A 636 32.72 -12.09 -37.76
N THR A 637 34.05 -12.14 -37.56
CA THR A 637 34.82 -11.02 -36.99
C THR A 637 34.66 -9.79 -37.90
N PRO A 638 33.87 -8.79 -37.49
CA PRO A 638 33.57 -7.67 -38.35
C PRO A 638 34.73 -6.67 -38.31
N GLU A 639 35.00 -6.01 -39.42
CA GLU A 639 36.04 -4.98 -39.48
C GLU A 639 35.50 -3.70 -38.81
N VAL A 640 35.92 -3.44 -37.58
CA VAL A 640 35.48 -2.26 -36.82
C VAL A 640 36.28 -1.03 -37.23
N ARG A 641 35.56 -0.01 -37.71
CA ARG A 641 36.11 1.27 -38.16
C ARG A 641 35.69 2.39 -37.23
N ILE A 642 36.65 3.24 -36.90
CA ILE A 642 36.46 4.44 -36.10
C ILE A 642 36.96 5.62 -36.90
N ARG A 643 36.11 6.62 -37.12
CA ARG A 643 36.45 7.83 -37.87
C ARG A 643 36.01 9.08 -37.12
N LYS A 644 36.75 10.17 -37.30
CA LYS A 644 36.38 11.49 -36.79
C LYS A 644 35.66 12.25 -37.90
N VAL A 645 34.46 12.75 -37.62
CA VAL A 645 33.73 13.61 -38.55
C VAL A 645 34.17 15.09 -38.39
N PRO A 646 33.98 15.95 -39.41
CA PRO A 646 34.38 17.37 -39.35
C PRO A 646 33.83 18.12 -38.13
N GLU A 647 32.65 17.73 -37.65
CA GLU A 647 31.98 18.27 -36.46
C GLU A 647 32.66 17.85 -35.14
N GLY A 648 33.76 17.09 -35.22
CA GLY A 648 34.62 16.72 -34.09
C GLY A 648 34.20 15.43 -33.36
N ALA A 649 33.05 14.86 -33.68
CA ALA A 649 32.60 13.60 -33.10
C ALA A 649 33.37 12.39 -33.65
N TRP A 650 33.63 11.41 -32.79
CA TRP A 650 34.17 10.12 -33.20
C TRP A 650 33.04 9.12 -33.37
N LEU A 651 32.94 8.55 -34.56
CA LEU A 651 31.91 7.57 -34.92
C LEU A 651 32.54 6.19 -35.08
N ILE A 652 31.85 5.17 -34.59
CA ILE A 652 32.19 3.76 -34.72
C ILE A 652 31.17 3.05 -35.62
N SER A 653 31.66 2.19 -36.51
CA SER A 653 30.86 1.31 -37.35
C SER A 653 31.59 -0.01 -37.56
N ALA A 654 30.89 -1.06 -37.98
CA ALA A 654 31.47 -2.36 -38.24
C ALA A 654 31.02 -2.86 -39.63
N ASN A 655 31.96 -3.36 -40.41
CA ASN A 655 31.67 -3.99 -41.70
C ASN A 655 31.60 -5.51 -41.51
N VAL A 656 30.44 -6.10 -41.82
CA VAL A 656 30.15 -7.54 -41.69
C VAL A 656 30.35 -8.23 -43.05
N GLY A 657 31.48 -7.96 -43.70
CA GLY A 657 31.86 -8.53 -44.99
C GLY A 657 30.83 -8.27 -46.09
N ASN A 658 30.33 -9.34 -46.72
CA ASN A 658 29.35 -9.26 -47.81
C ASN A 658 27.93 -8.88 -47.36
N LYS A 659 27.70 -8.73 -46.05
CA LYS A 659 26.38 -8.40 -45.50
C LYS A 659 26.15 -6.89 -45.29
N GLY A 660 27.18 -6.07 -45.46
CA GLY A 660 27.09 -4.61 -45.35
C GLY A 660 27.67 -4.06 -44.05
N GLN A 661 27.38 -2.79 -43.78
CA GLN A 661 27.94 -2.01 -42.68
C GLN A 661 26.85 -1.65 -41.66
N THR A 662 27.18 -1.67 -40.37
CA THR A 662 26.28 -1.20 -39.30
C THR A 662 26.03 0.30 -39.40
N ALA A 663 24.96 0.77 -38.77
CA ALA A 663 24.78 2.20 -38.53
C ALA A 663 25.97 2.76 -37.72
N GLU A 664 26.30 4.03 -37.97
CA GLU A 664 27.36 4.72 -37.24
C GLU A 664 26.85 5.18 -35.87
N LYS A 665 27.63 4.91 -34.81
CA LYS A 665 27.32 5.34 -33.44
C LYS A 665 28.41 6.25 -32.89
N LYS A 666 28.02 7.24 -32.09
CA LYS A 666 28.95 8.19 -31.46
C LYS A 666 29.64 7.56 -30.24
N LEU A 667 30.98 7.66 -30.18
CA LEU A 667 31.77 7.20 -29.04
C LEU A 667 31.72 8.20 -27.88
N SER A 668 31.63 7.67 -26.65
CA SER A 668 31.73 8.48 -25.43
C SER A 668 33.15 9.04 -25.25
N ASN A 669 33.29 10.14 -24.51
CA ASN A 669 34.61 10.71 -24.20
C ASN A 669 35.49 9.72 -23.43
N ASN A 670 34.89 8.91 -22.55
CA ASN A 670 35.63 7.90 -21.80
C ASN A 670 36.20 6.82 -22.71
N ASP A 671 35.41 6.35 -23.69
CA ASP A 671 35.86 5.32 -24.62
C ASP A 671 36.89 5.86 -25.62
N GLN A 672 36.76 7.11 -26.04
CA GLN A 672 37.78 7.78 -26.84
C GLN A 672 39.11 7.85 -26.08
N TYR A 673 39.08 8.24 -24.80
CA TYR A 673 40.28 8.27 -23.97
C TYR A 673 40.85 6.86 -23.77
N SER A 674 39.99 5.87 -23.47
CA SER A 674 40.37 4.47 -23.29
C SER A 674 41.03 3.85 -24.52
N LEU A 675 40.57 4.24 -25.72
CA LEU A 675 41.12 3.75 -26.98
C LEU A 675 42.42 4.47 -27.37
N PHE A 676 42.43 5.80 -27.35
CA PHE A 676 43.52 6.59 -27.95
C PHE A 676 44.63 6.97 -26.96
N LYS A 677 44.28 7.15 -25.67
CA LYS A 677 45.22 7.64 -24.65
C LYS A 677 45.71 6.53 -23.73
N SER A 678 44.82 5.92 -22.94
CA SER A 678 45.23 4.87 -21.99
C SER A 678 45.43 3.50 -22.64
N LYS A 679 44.93 3.28 -23.87
CA LYS A 679 45.01 2.01 -24.60
C LYS A 679 44.47 0.83 -23.79
N THR A 680 43.44 1.06 -23.00
CA THR A 680 42.78 0.06 -22.15
C THR A 680 41.54 -0.56 -22.81
N ALA A 681 41.09 0.00 -23.94
CA ALA A 681 40.06 -0.57 -24.80
C ALA A 681 40.60 -0.80 -26.22
N THR A 682 40.16 -1.88 -26.88
CA THR A 682 40.43 -2.13 -28.31
C THR A 682 39.24 -1.72 -29.19
N LYS A 683 39.47 -1.61 -30.51
CA LYS A 683 38.39 -1.29 -31.46
C LYS A 683 37.31 -2.36 -31.45
N GLU A 684 37.70 -3.62 -31.33
CA GLU A 684 36.83 -4.79 -31.31
C GLU A 684 35.95 -4.79 -30.06
N GLN A 685 36.52 -4.46 -28.89
CA GLN A 685 35.76 -4.32 -27.65
C GLN A 685 34.74 -3.18 -27.73
N LEU A 686 35.11 -2.04 -28.31
CA LEU A 686 34.17 -0.94 -28.53
C LEU A 686 33.12 -1.29 -29.60
N GLY A 687 33.49 -2.07 -30.62
CA GLY A 687 32.55 -2.63 -31.58
C GLY A 687 31.51 -3.52 -30.91
N ALA A 688 31.95 -4.42 -30.03
CA ALA A 688 31.05 -5.25 -29.21
C ALA A 688 30.17 -4.41 -28.27
N LYS A 689 30.72 -3.34 -27.66
CA LYS A 689 29.93 -2.45 -26.79
C LYS A 689 28.82 -1.71 -27.52
N TYR A 690 29.11 -1.14 -28.70
CA TYR A 690 28.21 -0.23 -29.38
C TYR A 690 27.36 -0.90 -30.46
N LEU A 691 27.88 -1.92 -31.13
CA LEU A 691 27.34 -2.42 -32.40
C LEU A 691 26.90 -3.88 -32.34
N MET A 692 26.94 -4.53 -31.17
CA MET A 692 26.67 -5.97 -31.06
C MET A 692 25.30 -6.40 -31.59
N GLU A 693 24.22 -5.68 -31.25
CA GLU A 693 22.89 -5.99 -31.78
C GLU A 693 22.83 -5.78 -33.30
N ASP A 694 23.30 -4.63 -33.79
CA ASP A 694 23.36 -4.33 -35.23
C ASP A 694 24.18 -5.38 -36.02
N ILE A 695 25.31 -5.83 -35.45
CA ILE A 695 26.15 -6.89 -36.03
C ILE A 695 25.39 -8.21 -36.04
N LYS A 696 24.66 -8.54 -34.97
CA LYS A 696 23.88 -9.78 -34.86
C LYS A 696 22.74 -9.78 -35.89
N GLU A 697 21.99 -8.69 -36.00
CA GLU A 697 20.93 -8.51 -36.99
C GLU A 697 21.47 -8.66 -38.43
N LEU A 698 22.55 -7.94 -38.76
CA LEU A 698 23.19 -8.06 -40.08
C LEU A 698 23.74 -9.47 -40.32
N SER A 699 24.31 -10.12 -39.30
CA SER A 699 24.81 -11.49 -39.40
C SER A 699 23.71 -12.52 -39.65
N GLN A 700 22.46 -12.22 -39.31
CA GLN A 700 21.29 -13.09 -39.54
C GLN A 700 20.57 -12.79 -40.86
N SER A 701 20.80 -11.61 -41.46
CA SER A 701 20.24 -11.27 -42.77
C SER A 701 20.86 -12.07 -43.95
N HIS A 702 20.05 -12.29 -44.99
CA HIS A 702 20.46 -12.93 -46.25
C HIS A 702 21.48 -12.07 -47.04
N LEU A 703 22.32 -12.74 -47.84
CA LEU A 703 23.39 -12.13 -48.63
C LEU A 703 22.85 -11.00 -49.52
N VAL A 704 23.45 -9.81 -49.40
CA VAL A 704 23.23 -8.72 -50.37
C VAL A 704 24.07 -9.02 -51.60
N SER A 705 23.43 -9.42 -52.71
CA SER A 705 24.11 -9.57 -53.99
C SER A 705 24.53 -8.19 -54.51
N ARG A 706 25.85 -8.02 -54.69
CA ARG A 706 26.41 -6.85 -55.37
C ARG A 706 26.08 -6.95 -56.86
N SER A 707 24.98 -6.32 -57.28
CA SER A 707 24.74 -6.02 -58.68
C SER A 707 24.08 -4.65 -58.82
N GLN A 708 24.90 -3.61 -58.85
CA GLN A 708 24.88 -2.58 -59.89
C GLN A 708 25.97 -1.56 -59.59
N GLY A 709 26.98 -1.53 -60.46
CA GLY A 709 27.98 -0.48 -60.43
C GLY A 709 27.35 0.86 -60.80
N LEU A 710 27.78 1.92 -60.13
CA LEU A 710 27.85 3.22 -60.79
C LEU A 710 29.18 3.29 -61.52
N LYS A 711 29.07 3.40 -62.85
CA LYS A 711 30.12 3.84 -63.76
C LYS A 711 30.55 5.27 -63.38
N ARG A 712 31.88 5.47 -63.40
CA ARG A 712 32.69 6.70 -63.55
C ARG A 712 32.28 7.93 -62.76
#